data_AF-A0A914JYD8-F1
#
_entry.id   AF-A0A914JYD8-F1
#
_cell.length_a   1.000
_cell.length_b   1.000
_cell.length_c   1.000
_cell.angle_alpha   90.00
_cell.angle_beta   90.00
_cell.angle_gamma   90.00
#
_symmetry.space_group_name_H-M   'P 1'
#
loop_
_entity.id
_entity.type
_entity.pdbx_description
1 polymer ?
#
loop_
_entity_poly.entity_id
_entity_poly.type
_entity_poly.pdbx_seq_one_letter_code
_entity_poly.pdbx_strand_id
1 'polypeptide(L)'
;MLPYAVRFDIGDARAQALVYFSNLMSKCQTDPDFVKCNNVPKPIRTAVYCGAAIKGNIDTFMVLTGFLRSARTTYSFRNAEVKALVTGMACAQDQVSLTRYFNFAFSGGNLQPSDLMVLTSNPKAADALYDFVLNNFLTVTTLTDGLEYALGAITANWITPARAQQIQKLKDQLADQLDNKSKQLFDDAITSINIRSPTAMSDRAEIIRHFYDYYAPIGAIPWPKQLPQGMVKPISYDLTVQPYIPNKSYVYLAEKNFTYDGTVTVLFQALQNLQSIVLNSHRQVLASVIVTLPNQTNAQVPVTAVTRDYDHAFMTLTLGSTIQAGQFVQIVFTYSALSNTLEESVTNLKNGLVKTVFKKTNPMSSYLLALTIGHYSCVQSVSNVDKTLVRIWTWTGMEQYGQNALQFAIATVDYLSKTLNTPMPLEKFDVLALPQYSGSAYGAMENWGLVIAGYREVLFHPDYSFTEELAEIQDVVSHELTHHWFGDLVTMDWWTHLFLNEGFATFWPPRTLNATLPEQGNIAKQRIFAIHETGIRFDDNANSAHPVVPSNELFNNPNYNTFGVAVYYKAASIIATLRNVFGNDTAFYQGLSQYQQSHALSNSDDLGLWKSMNWVAQQIKTKDWMNSILNSTKMMLPLTYQWSAPEISVTSNGMNGFTLTQNPLAPRDSLPTSDYNYQWIVPFKTLSPGPVKSTVQWVYNSISSLPYSNPTPILNPEAETHARVLYDDASWASIYTTLKQNLTSIDEVTRAMLLADSWAFVELV
;
A
#
# COMPACT_ATOMS: atom_id res chain seq x y z
N MET A 1 -21.89 -18.45 11.47
CA MET A 1 -20.91 -17.85 10.54
C MET A 1 -20.40 -18.86 9.52
N LEU A 2 -19.66 -19.92 9.88
CA LEU A 2 -19.08 -20.88 8.89
C LEU A 2 -20.01 -21.36 7.74
N PRO A 3 -21.32 -21.68 7.94
CA PRO A 3 -22.20 -22.04 6.82
C PRO A 3 -22.36 -20.92 5.78
N TYR A 4 -22.30 -19.66 6.19
CA TYR A 4 -22.31 -18.50 5.28
C TYR A 4 -21.05 -18.43 4.42
N ALA A 5 -19.87 -18.70 5.01
CA ALA A 5 -18.62 -18.76 4.26
C ALA A 5 -18.63 -19.87 3.19
N VAL A 6 -19.07 -21.07 3.57
CA VAL A 6 -19.28 -22.21 2.65
C VAL A 6 -20.31 -21.89 1.56
N ARG A 7 -21.39 -21.18 1.93
CA ARG A 7 -22.46 -20.75 1.03
C ARG A 7 -21.97 -19.80 -0.05
N PHE A 8 -21.21 -18.77 0.31
CA PHE A 8 -20.77 -17.71 -0.60
C PHE A 8 -19.35 -17.89 -1.16
N ASP A 9 -18.74 -19.07 -0.97
CA ASP A 9 -17.39 -19.40 -1.48
C ASP A 9 -16.27 -18.49 -0.93
N ILE A 10 -16.39 -18.14 0.36
CA ILE A 10 -15.42 -17.29 1.04
C ILE A 10 -14.19 -18.12 1.40
N GLY A 11 -13.09 -17.89 0.67
CA GLY A 11 -11.82 -18.63 0.85
C GLY A 11 -11.93 -20.10 0.44
N ASP A 12 -11.20 -20.97 1.12
CA ASP A 12 -11.25 -22.43 0.89
C ASP A 12 -12.41 -23.13 1.63
N ALA A 13 -13.24 -22.38 2.37
CA ALA A 13 -14.21 -22.92 3.32
C ALA A 13 -15.15 -23.96 2.70
N ARG A 14 -15.61 -23.75 1.46
CA ARG A 14 -16.46 -24.71 0.75
C ARG A 14 -15.70 -26.00 0.38
N ALA A 15 -14.44 -25.88 -0.05
CA ALA A 15 -13.62 -27.05 -0.37
C ALA A 15 -13.38 -27.91 0.88
N GLN A 16 -13.02 -27.30 2.02
CA GLN A 16 -12.83 -27.99 3.30
C GLN A 16 -14.13 -28.66 3.78
N ALA A 17 -15.26 -27.95 3.73
CA ALA A 17 -16.56 -28.51 4.11
C ALA A 17 -16.90 -29.81 3.36
N LEU A 18 -16.49 -29.91 2.08
CA LEU A 18 -16.68 -31.10 1.25
C LEU A 18 -15.72 -32.23 1.63
N VAL A 19 -14.46 -31.94 1.95
CA VAL A 19 -13.49 -32.94 2.47
C VAL A 19 -14.02 -33.57 3.78
N TYR A 20 -14.50 -32.74 4.71
CA TYR A 20 -15.14 -33.24 5.93
C TYR A 20 -16.41 -34.05 5.65
N PHE A 21 -17.19 -33.71 4.62
CA PHE A 21 -18.38 -34.48 4.25
C PHE A 21 -18.02 -35.85 3.64
N SER A 22 -17.01 -35.94 2.77
CA SER A 22 -16.50 -37.21 2.25
C SER A 22 -15.97 -38.12 3.37
N ASN A 23 -15.30 -37.55 4.38
CA ASN A 23 -14.83 -38.27 5.57
C ASN A 23 -15.95 -38.68 6.54
N LEU A 24 -17.10 -38.01 6.51
CA LEU A 24 -18.31 -38.43 7.21
C LEU A 24 -19.00 -39.59 6.48
N MET A 25 -19.14 -39.49 5.15
CA MET A 25 -19.78 -40.51 4.32
C MET A 25 -19.12 -41.88 4.46
N SER A 26 -17.79 -41.94 4.37
CA SER A 26 -17.01 -43.18 4.50
C SER A 26 -17.14 -43.89 5.86
N LYS A 27 -17.77 -43.26 6.87
CA LYS A 27 -18.01 -43.84 8.21
C LYS A 27 -19.48 -44.04 8.54
N CYS A 28 -20.35 -43.11 8.11
CA CYS A 28 -21.77 -43.10 8.50
C CYS A 28 -22.74 -43.68 7.46
N GLN A 29 -22.27 -44.06 6.26
CA GLN A 29 -23.16 -44.56 5.20
C GLN A 29 -23.86 -45.90 5.54
N THR A 30 -23.34 -46.65 6.52
CA THR A 30 -23.86 -47.97 6.92
C THR A 30 -24.22 -48.10 8.41
N ASP A 31 -24.01 -47.07 9.24
CA ASP A 31 -24.35 -47.10 10.67
C ASP A 31 -25.81 -46.63 10.88
N PRO A 32 -26.66 -47.39 11.60
CA PRO A 32 -28.04 -46.98 11.89
C PRO A 32 -28.14 -45.75 12.83
N ASP A 33 -27.15 -45.48 13.68
CA ASP A 33 -27.10 -44.29 14.55
C ASP A 33 -26.13 -43.25 14.00
N PHE A 34 -26.67 -42.34 13.18
CA PHE A 34 -25.93 -41.25 12.58
C PHE A 34 -25.19 -40.38 13.63
N VAL A 35 -25.79 -40.17 14.80
CA VAL A 35 -25.26 -39.23 15.80
C VAL A 35 -24.04 -39.83 16.50
N LYS A 36 -23.98 -41.17 16.60
CA LYS A 36 -22.87 -41.93 17.15
C LYS A 36 -21.71 -42.10 16.17
N CYS A 37 -21.97 -42.41 14.90
CA CYS A 37 -20.90 -42.57 13.90
C CYS A 37 -20.26 -41.23 13.49
N ASN A 38 -20.99 -40.12 13.61
CA ASN A 38 -20.54 -38.81 13.13
C ASN A 38 -19.36 -38.28 13.95
N ASN A 39 -18.17 -38.33 13.34
CA ASN A 39 -16.91 -37.85 13.88
C ASN A 39 -16.57 -36.39 13.50
N VAL A 40 -17.44 -35.67 12.77
CA VAL A 40 -17.20 -34.25 12.43
C VAL A 40 -17.24 -33.41 13.71
N PRO A 41 -16.29 -32.47 13.96
CA PRO A 41 -16.33 -31.60 15.13
C PRO A 41 -17.65 -30.81 15.23
N LYS A 42 -18.33 -30.87 16.39
CA LYS A 42 -19.66 -30.26 16.59
C LYS A 42 -19.79 -28.80 16.08
N PRO A 43 -18.81 -27.89 16.28
CA PRO A 43 -18.91 -26.51 15.79
C PRO A 43 -19.00 -26.35 14.26
N ILE A 44 -18.50 -27.32 13.48
CA ILE A 44 -18.42 -27.21 12.02
C ILE A 44 -19.49 -28.03 11.27
N ARG A 45 -20.24 -28.90 11.96
CA ARG A 45 -21.25 -29.82 11.36
C ARG A 45 -22.19 -29.11 10.37
N THR A 46 -22.80 -28.00 10.79
CA THR A 46 -23.69 -27.20 9.94
C THR A 46 -23.03 -26.71 8.65
N ALA A 47 -21.74 -26.37 8.69
CA ALA A 47 -20.99 -25.92 7.51
C ALA A 47 -20.67 -27.09 6.57
N VAL A 48 -20.35 -28.26 7.12
CA VAL A 48 -20.13 -29.51 6.36
C VAL A 48 -21.41 -29.93 5.61
N TYR A 49 -22.56 -29.93 6.30
CA TYR A 49 -23.86 -30.20 5.68
C TYR A 49 -24.27 -29.12 4.66
N CYS A 50 -23.94 -27.85 4.94
CA CYS A 50 -24.15 -26.75 4.01
C CYS A 50 -23.39 -26.96 2.70
N GLY A 51 -22.11 -27.35 2.76
CA GLY A 51 -21.30 -27.64 1.57
C GLY A 51 -21.87 -28.81 0.76
N ALA A 52 -22.29 -29.87 1.45
CA ALA A 52 -22.98 -31.01 0.84
C ALA A 52 -24.29 -30.61 0.16
N ALA A 53 -25.11 -29.73 0.77
CA ALA A 53 -26.36 -29.24 0.20
C ALA A 53 -26.17 -28.27 -1.00
N ILE A 54 -25.00 -27.66 -1.15
CA ILE A 54 -24.70 -26.72 -2.26
C ILE A 54 -24.11 -27.42 -3.48
N LYS A 55 -23.16 -28.35 -3.29
CA LYS A 55 -22.50 -29.08 -4.39
C LYS A 55 -23.21 -30.40 -4.72
N GLY A 56 -23.95 -30.95 -3.76
CA GLY A 56 -24.63 -32.22 -3.90
C GLY A 56 -25.73 -32.19 -4.93
N ASN A 57 -25.88 -33.31 -5.63
CA ASN A 57 -27.09 -33.62 -6.38
C ASN A 57 -28.22 -34.07 -5.43
N ILE A 58 -29.37 -34.42 -6.01
CA ILE A 58 -30.54 -34.89 -5.24
C ILE A 58 -30.24 -36.12 -4.36
N ASP A 59 -29.30 -36.99 -4.76
CA ASP A 59 -28.89 -38.16 -3.96
C ASP A 59 -28.13 -37.73 -2.70
N THR A 60 -27.23 -36.76 -2.83
CA THR A 60 -26.50 -36.17 -1.70
C THR A 60 -27.46 -35.49 -0.73
N PHE A 61 -28.46 -34.79 -1.24
CA PHE A 61 -29.52 -34.19 -0.43
C PHE A 61 -30.39 -35.26 0.26
N MET A 62 -30.70 -36.35 -0.44
CA MET A 62 -31.39 -37.49 0.16
C MET A 62 -30.61 -38.14 1.30
N VAL A 63 -29.28 -38.23 1.22
CA VAL A 63 -28.46 -38.71 2.34
C VAL A 63 -28.60 -37.81 3.57
N LEU A 64 -28.58 -36.48 3.41
CA LEU A 64 -28.84 -35.55 4.50
C LEU A 64 -30.24 -35.75 5.12
N THR A 65 -31.26 -36.07 4.31
CA THR A 65 -32.61 -36.41 4.84
C THR A 65 -32.61 -37.72 5.64
N GLY A 66 -31.78 -38.70 5.26
CA GLY A 66 -31.59 -39.96 5.99
C GLY A 66 -30.91 -39.75 7.35
N PHE A 67 -29.85 -38.95 7.38
CA PHE A 67 -29.19 -38.51 8.62
C PHE A 67 -30.16 -37.75 9.54
N LEU A 68 -30.99 -36.86 8.98
CA LEU A 68 -32.02 -36.13 9.73
C LEU A 68 -33.09 -37.07 10.32
N ARG A 69 -33.49 -38.12 9.58
CA ARG A 69 -34.39 -39.15 10.09
C ARG A 69 -33.76 -39.92 11.26
N SER A 70 -32.54 -40.44 11.10
CA SER A 70 -31.82 -41.16 12.17
C SER A 70 -31.65 -40.29 13.42
N ALA A 71 -31.27 -39.01 13.25
CA ALA A 71 -31.15 -38.06 14.36
C ALA A 71 -32.49 -37.79 15.08
N ARG A 72 -33.63 -37.72 14.36
CA ARG A 72 -34.97 -37.52 14.96
C ARG A 72 -35.61 -38.80 15.52
N THR A 73 -35.22 -40.00 15.07
CA THR A 73 -35.67 -41.26 15.69
C THR A 73 -34.97 -41.54 17.01
N THR A 74 -33.71 -41.09 17.16
CA THR A 74 -32.88 -41.39 18.34
C THR A 74 -32.88 -40.24 19.36
N TYR A 75 -33.18 -39.00 18.94
CA TYR A 75 -33.14 -37.81 19.82
C TYR A 75 -34.26 -36.81 19.53
N SER A 76 -34.59 -35.98 20.53
CA SER A 76 -35.65 -34.97 20.40
C SER A 76 -35.32 -33.87 19.38
N PHE A 77 -36.36 -33.20 18.88
CA PHE A 77 -36.29 -32.07 17.94
C PHE A 77 -35.39 -30.91 18.42
N ARG A 78 -35.12 -30.80 19.73
CA ARG A 78 -34.22 -29.78 20.32
C ARG A 78 -32.75 -30.21 20.40
N ASN A 79 -32.38 -31.39 19.87
CA ASN A 79 -30.99 -31.82 19.79
C ASN A 79 -30.19 -30.93 18.81
N ALA A 80 -28.97 -30.55 19.21
CA ALA A 80 -28.06 -29.73 18.40
C ALA A 80 -27.75 -30.34 17.03
N GLU A 81 -27.73 -31.67 16.90
CA GLU A 81 -27.49 -32.39 15.65
C GLU A 81 -28.63 -32.22 14.65
N VAL A 82 -29.87 -32.34 15.13
CA VAL A 82 -31.08 -32.08 14.35
C VAL A 82 -31.07 -30.64 13.85
N LYS A 83 -30.77 -29.67 14.73
CA LYS A 83 -30.64 -28.26 14.35
C LYS A 83 -29.53 -28.03 13.32
N ALA A 84 -28.37 -28.67 13.47
CA ALA A 84 -27.26 -28.56 12.53
C ALA A 84 -27.61 -29.09 11.14
N LEU A 85 -28.26 -30.27 11.04
CA LEU A 85 -28.72 -30.85 9.78
C LEU A 85 -29.76 -29.96 9.08
N VAL A 86 -30.79 -29.52 9.82
CA VAL A 86 -31.83 -28.60 9.33
C VAL A 86 -31.22 -27.31 8.77
N THR A 87 -30.37 -26.63 9.54
CA THR A 87 -29.68 -25.39 9.10
C THR A 87 -28.68 -25.62 7.96
N GLY A 88 -28.09 -26.82 7.85
CA GLY A 88 -27.19 -27.17 6.75
C GLY A 88 -27.92 -27.45 5.44
N MET A 89 -28.98 -28.25 5.47
CA MET A 89 -29.84 -28.53 4.31
C MET A 89 -30.45 -27.25 3.73
N ALA A 90 -30.75 -26.27 4.59
CA ALA A 90 -31.19 -24.93 4.19
C ALA A 90 -30.18 -24.13 3.33
N CYS A 91 -28.96 -24.64 3.09
CA CYS A 91 -28.03 -24.06 2.12
C CYS A 91 -28.30 -24.44 0.65
N ALA A 92 -29.21 -25.38 0.37
CA ALA A 92 -29.49 -25.85 -0.99
C ALA A 92 -29.82 -24.70 -1.97
N GLN A 93 -29.43 -24.88 -3.23
CA GLN A 93 -29.51 -23.84 -4.27
C GLN A 93 -30.26 -24.26 -5.53
N ASP A 94 -30.60 -25.54 -5.69
CA ASP A 94 -31.40 -26.05 -6.80
C ASP A 94 -32.87 -26.20 -6.41
N GLN A 95 -33.77 -26.08 -7.40
CA GLN A 95 -35.21 -26.13 -7.16
C GLN A 95 -35.69 -27.50 -6.66
N VAL A 96 -35.02 -28.59 -7.01
CA VAL A 96 -35.48 -29.96 -6.69
C VAL A 96 -35.24 -30.28 -5.23
N SER A 97 -34.04 -30.01 -4.71
CA SER A 97 -33.72 -30.16 -3.28
C SER A 97 -34.56 -29.21 -2.42
N LEU A 98 -34.75 -27.96 -2.86
CA LEU A 98 -35.57 -26.97 -2.15
C LEU A 98 -37.05 -27.38 -2.10
N THR A 99 -37.65 -27.73 -3.24
CA THR A 99 -39.03 -28.26 -3.29
C THR A 99 -39.20 -29.50 -2.39
N ARG A 100 -38.19 -30.36 -2.32
CA ARG A 100 -38.21 -31.54 -1.43
C ARG A 100 -38.10 -31.17 0.05
N TYR A 101 -37.34 -30.14 0.41
CA TYR A 101 -37.33 -29.57 1.77
C TYR A 101 -38.72 -29.05 2.15
N PHE A 102 -39.39 -28.32 1.27
CA PHE A 102 -40.74 -27.79 1.53
C PHE A 102 -41.78 -28.91 1.68
N ASN A 103 -41.75 -29.92 0.80
CA ASN A 103 -42.60 -31.12 0.94
C ASN A 103 -42.38 -31.85 2.28
N PHE A 104 -41.15 -31.94 2.79
CA PHE A 104 -40.91 -32.50 4.12
C PHE A 104 -41.44 -31.64 5.26
N ALA A 105 -41.59 -30.33 5.09
CA ALA A 105 -42.14 -29.41 6.10
C ALA A 105 -43.67 -29.30 6.06
N PHE A 106 -44.30 -29.43 4.87
CA PHE A 106 -45.75 -29.25 4.67
C PHE A 106 -46.55 -30.54 4.46
N SER A 107 -45.92 -31.65 4.07
CA SER A 107 -46.62 -32.89 3.67
C SER A 107 -46.30 -34.08 4.58
N GLY A 108 -46.04 -33.84 5.86
CA GLY A 108 -45.87 -34.88 6.88
C GLY A 108 -44.49 -35.54 6.92
N GLY A 109 -43.42 -34.75 6.86
CA GLY A 109 -42.04 -35.24 6.85
C GLY A 109 -41.26 -35.10 8.16
N ASN A 110 -39.94 -35.25 8.06
CA ASN A 110 -39.00 -35.03 9.18
C ASN A 110 -38.64 -33.55 9.39
N LEU A 111 -39.55 -32.63 9.04
CA LEU A 111 -39.46 -31.18 9.30
C LEU A 111 -40.82 -30.69 9.84
N GLN A 112 -40.79 -29.62 10.61
CA GLN A 112 -41.97 -28.85 11.02
C GLN A 112 -42.05 -27.55 10.22
N PRO A 113 -43.20 -26.89 10.07
CA PRO A 113 -43.27 -25.56 9.46
C PRO A 113 -42.31 -24.53 10.09
N SER A 114 -42.09 -24.61 11.41
CA SER A 114 -41.09 -23.78 12.10
C SER A 114 -39.64 -24.02 11.63
N ASP A 115 -39.32 -25.21 11.10
CA ASP A 115 -38.01 -25.52 10.50
C ASP A 115 -37.79 -24.80 9.14
N LEU A 116 -38.79 -24.09 8.60
CA LEU A 116 -38.60 -23.19 7.46
C LEU A 116 -37.83 -21.92 7.86
N MET A 117 -37.82 -21.54 9.14
CA MET A 117 -37.19 -20.29 9.58
C MET A 117 -35.65 -20.28 9.48
N VAL A 118 -35.00 -21.40 9.16
CA VAL A 118 -33.56 -21.40 8.79
C VAL A 118 -33.31 -21.00 7.33
N LEU A 119 -34.35 -21.09 6.47
CA LEU A 119 -34.32 -20.63 5.07
C LEU A 119 -34.29 -19.10 4.97
N THR A 120 -34.52 -18.39 6.08
CA THR A 120 -34.25 -16.95 6.21
C THR A 120 -32.78 -16.58 5.97
N SER A 121 -31.86 -17.55 5.88
CA SER A 121 -30.48 -17.36 5.42
C SER A 121 -30.27 -17.60 3.91
N ASN A 122 -31.35 -17.88 3.16
CA ASN A 122 -31.29 -18.37 1.78
C ASN A 122 -32.28 -17.63 0.83
N PRO A 123 -31.82 -16.60 0.08
CA PRO A 123 -32.69 -15.90 -0.88
C PRO A 123 -33.24 -16.81 -2.00
N LYS A 124 -32.47 -17.79 -2.48
CA LYS A 124 -32.97 -18.76 -3.48
C LYS A 124 -34.09 -19.65 -2.91
N ALA A 125 -34.04 -19.99 -1.62
CA ALA A 125 -35.11 -20.71 -0.97
C ALA A 125 -36.36 -19.84 -0.73
N ALA A 126 -36.20 -18.55 -0.47
CA ALA A 126 -37.34 -17.62 -0.36
C ALA A 126 -38.09 -17.51 -1.70
N ASP A 127 -37.37 -17.41 -2.82
CA ASP A 127 -37.95 -17.44 -4.16
C ASP A 127 -38.62 -18.81 -4.47
N ALA A 128 -37.91 -19.91 -4.25
CA ALA A 128 -38.46 -21.25 -4.46
C ALA A 128 -39.68 -21.57 -3.57
N LEU A 129 -39.72 -21.03 -2.34
CA LEU A 129 -40.82 -21.20 -1.40
C LEU A 129 -42.03 -20.32 -1.78
N TYR A 130 -41.82 -19.14 -2.35
CA TYR A 130 -42.89 -18.34 -2.96
C TYR A 130 -43.56 -19.13 -4.08
N ASP A 131 -42.79 -19.70 -5.00
CA ASP A 131 -43.31 -20.55 -6.09
C ASP A 131 -44.01 -21.80 -5.54
N PHE A 132 -43.48 -22.40 -4.47
CA PHE A 132 -44.11 -23.55 -3.82
C PHE A 132 -45.47 -23.19 -3.21
N VAL A 133 -45.58 -22.08 -2.48
CA VAL A 133 -46.84 -21.61 -1.87
C VAL A 133 -47.89 -21.30 -2.93
N LEU A 134 -47.49 -20.62 -4.02
CA LEU A 134 -48.38 -20.30 -5.14
C LEU A 134 -48.99 -21.56 -5.78
N ASN A 135 -48.22 -22.65 -5.88
CA ASN A 135 -48.68 -23.90 -6.51
C ASN A 135 -49.30 -24.91 -5.53
N ASN A 136 -49.10 -24.77 -4.21
CA ASN A 136 -49.49 -25.77 -3.20
C ASN A 136 -50.26 -25.14 -2.02
N PHE A 137 -50.99 -24.05 -2.25
CA PHE A 137 -51.56 -23.21 -1.19
C PHE A 137 -52.38 -23.98 -0.13
N LEU A 138 -53.25 -24.90 -0.53
CA LEU A 138 -54.06 -25.72 0.38
C LEU A 138 -53.20 -26.63 1.28
N THR A 139 -52.06 -27.13 0.80
CA THR A 139 -51.10 -27.93 1.58
C THR A 139 -50.38 -27.08 2.62
N VAL A 140 -50.24 -25.78 2.38
CA VAL A 140 -49.60 -24.82 3.28
C VAL A 140 -50.57 -24.33 4.36
N THR A 141 -51.85 -24.15 4.04
CA THR A 141 -52.88 -23.65 4.99
C THR A 141 -53.56 -24.72 5.82
N THR A 142 -53.51 -25.99 5.43
CA THR A 142 -54.06 -27.11 6.22
C THR A 142 -53.24 -27.47 7.47
N LEU A 143 -51.99 -27.00 7.56
CA LEU A 143 -51.18 -27.10 8.78
C LEU A 143 -51.32 -25.86 9.65
N THR A 144 -51.43 -26.09 10.96
CA THR A 144 -51.43 -25.03 11.98
C THR A 144 -50.21 -24.13 11.80
N ASP A 145 -50.48 -22.84 11.58
CA ASP A 145 -49.50 -21.76 11.35
C ASP A 145 -48.52 -22.00 10.18
N GLY A 146 -48.85 -22.92 9.26
CA GLY A 146 -48.05 -23.23 8.09
C GLY A 146 -47.84 -22.03 7.16
N LEU A 147 -48.90 -21.25 6.91
CA LEU A 147 -48.84 -20.02 6.12
C LEU A 147 -48.02 -18.91 6.81
N GLU A 148 -48.06 -18.84 8.14
CA GLU A 148 -47.31 -17.85 8.93
C GLU A 148 -45.80 -18.10 8.81
N TYR A 149 -45.36 -19.35 9.01
CA TYR A 149 -43.96 -19.72 8.79
C TYR A 149 -43.54 -19.65 7.32
N ALA A 150 -44.44 -19.91 6.37
CA ALA A 150 -44.16 -19.74 4.94
C ALA A 150 -43.86 -18.27 4.59
N LEU A 151 -44.77 -17.35 4.94
CA LEU A 151 -44.61 -15.92 4.68
C LEU A 151 -43.45 -15.32 5.50
N GLY A 152 -43.25 -15.78 6.74
CA GLY A 152 -42.09 -15.40 7.55
C GLY A 152 -40.75 -15.80 6.90
N ALA A 153 -40.65 -17.03 6.37
CA ALA A 153 -39.45 -17.51 5.70
C ALA A 153 -39.20 -16.85 4.33
N ILE A 154 -40.25 -16.62 3.52
CA ILE A 154 -40.15 -15.88 2.24
C ILE A 154 -39.70 -14.44 2.49
N THR A 155 -40.39 -13.72 3.39
CA THR A 155 -40.24 -12.27 3.48
C THR A 155 -39.02 -11.81 4.28
N ALA A 156 -38.35 -12.69 5.04
CA ALA A 156 -37.25 -12.31 5.94
C ALA A 156 -36.11 -11.50 5.28
N ASN A 157 -35.75 -11.85 4.03
CA ASN A 157 -34.73 -11.15 3.23
C ASN A 157 -35.31 -10.26 2.14
N TRP A 158 -36.64 -10.13 2.05
CA TRP A 158 -37.29 -9.30 1.05
C TRP A 158 -37.37 -7.88 1.61
N ILE A 159 -36.60 -6.97 1.02
CA ILE A 159 -36.31 -5.63 1.59
C ILE A 159 -36.43 -4.52 0.53
N THR A 160 -37.24 -4.73 -0.51
CA THR A 160 -37.46 -3.73 -1.58
C THR A 160 -38.94 -3.55 -1.89
N PRO A 161 -39.39 -2.36 -2.32
CA PRO A 161 -40.78 -2.12 -2.71
C PRO A 161 -41.29 -3.07 -3.81
N ALA A 162 -40.42 -3.52 -4.72
CA ALA A 162 -40.76 -4.50 -5.74
C ALA A 162 -41.12 -5.88 -5.14
N ARG A 163 -40.44 -6.31 -4.06
CA ARG A 163 -40.78 -7.54 -3.34
C ARG A 163 -42.04 -7.39 -2.48
N ALA A 164 -42.30 -6.22 -1.91
CA ALA A 164 -43.58 -5.93 -1.26
C ALA A 164 -44.76 -6.07 -2.24
N GLN A 165 -44.63 -5.49 -3.44
CA GLN A 165 -45.61 -5.66 -4.53
C GLN A 165 -45.75 -7.12 -5.00
N GLN A 166 -44.70 -7.94 -4.91
CA GLN A 166 -44.77 -9.37 -5.26
C GLN A 166 -45.60 -10.18 -4.26
N ILE A 167 -45.51 -9.87 -2.95
CA ILE A 167 -46.38 -10.47 -1.92
C ILE A 167 -47.82 -9.96 -2.06
N GLN A 168 -48.03 -8.67 -2.37
CA GLN A 168 -49.36 -8.13 -2.65
C GLN A 168 -50.04 -8.88 -3.82
N LYS A 169 -49.34 -9.09 -4.93
CA LYS A 169 -49.86 -9.86 -6.08
C LYS A 169 -50.25 -11.29 -5.70
N LEU A 170 -49.49 -11.96 -4.83
CA LEU A 170 -49.82 -13.29 -4.34
C LEU A 170 -51.07 -13.27 -3.44
N LYS A 171 -51.22 -12.25 -2.59
CA LYS A 171 -52.45 -12.01 -1.78
C LYS A 171 -53.66 -11.83 -2.69
N ASP A 172 -53.53 -11.02 -3.73
CA ASP A 172 -54.61 -10.70 -4.68
C ASP A 172 -55.01 -11.93 -5.50
N GLN A 173 -54.04 -12.73 -5.96
CA GLN A 173 -54.28 -13.99 -6.69
C GLN A 173 -54.97 -15.08 -5.85
N LEU A 174 -54.86 -15.00 -4.52
CA LEU A 174 -55.44 -15.97 -3.58
C LEU A 174 -56.64 -15.42 -2.82
N ALA A 175 -57.15 -14.22 -3.15
CA ALA A 175 -58.11 -13.46 -2.34
C ALA A 175 -59.38 -14.24 -1.93
N ASP A 176 -59.89 -15.09 -2.83
CA ASP A 176 -61.08 -15.94 -2.62
C ASP A 176 -60.82 -17.17 -1.74
N GLN A 177 -59.56 -17.57 -1.58
CA GLN A 177 -59.11 -18.72 -0.77
C GLN A 177 -58.63 -18.30 0.63
N LEU A 178 -58.52 -17.00 0.91
CA LEU A 178 -57.96 -16.47 2.16
C LEU A 178 -59.06 -16.14 3.18
N ASP A 179 -58.98 -16.73 4.37
CA ASP A 179 -59.75 -16.28 5.54
C ASP A 179 -59.19 -14.96 6.12
N ASN A 180 -59.82 -14.44 7.17
CA ASN A 180 -59.39 -13.18 7.78
C ASN A 180 -58.02 -13.30 8.49
N LYS A 181 -57.67 -14.45 9.11
CA LYS A 181 -56.32 -14.65 9.68
C LYS A 181 -55.28 -14.62 8.56
N SER A 182 -55.52 -15.34 7.48
CA SER A 182 -54.60 -15.41 6.34
C SER A 182 -54.43 -14.06 5.65
N LYS A 183 -55.51 -13.27 5.48
CA LYS A 183 -55.44 -11.90 4.94
C LYS A 183 -54.53 -11.01 5.78
N GLN A 184 -54.64 -11.06 7.11
CA GLN A 184 -53.77 -10.31 8.02
C GLN A 184 -52.30 -10.74 7.90
N LEU A 185 -52.00 -12.05 7.84
CA LEU A 185 -50.63 -12.55 7.68
C LEU A 185 -49.94 -12.03 6.42
N PHE A 186 -50.67 -11.84 5.31
CA PHE A 186 -50.15 -11.19 4.11
C PHE A 186 -49.87 -9.68 4.32
N ASP A 187 -50.74 -8.96 5.03
CA ASP A 187 -50.53 -7.53 5.34
C ASP A 187 -49.36 -7.31 6.31
N ASP A 188 -49.21 -8.17 7.32
CA ASP A 188 -48.09 -8.17 8.25
C ASP A 188 -46.76 -8.46 7.52
N ALA A 189 -46.78 -9.39 6.57
CA ALA A 189 -45.63 -9.72 5.72
C ALA A 189 -45.22 -8.54 4.81
N ILE A 190 -46.17 -7.87 4.15
CA ILE A 190 -45.93 -6.68 3.31
C ILE A 190 -45.39 -5.52 4.17
N THR A 191 -46.01 -5.29 5.33
CA THR A 191 -45.58 -4.28 6.31
C THR A 191 -44.16 -4.56 6.78
N SER A 192 -43.82 -5.82 7.07
CA SER A 192 -42.48 -6.23 7.48
C SER A 192 -41.42 -6.08 6.37
N ILE A 193 -41.78 -6.22 5.09
CA ILE A 193 -40.86 -5.87 3.98
C ILE A 193 -40.60 -4.37 3.97
N ASN A 194 -41.65 -3.55 4.08
CA ASN A 194 -41.55 -2.09 4.01
C ASN A 194 -40.77 -1.50 5.20
N ILE A 195 -40.93 -2.05 6.41
CA ILE A 195 -40.16 -1.65 7.61
C ILE A 195 -38.68 -2.09 7.52
N ARG A 196 -38.39 -3.23 6.89
CA ARG A 196 -37.01 -3.72 6.71
C ARG A 196 -36.28 -3.05 5.54
N SER A 197 -36.98 -2.40 4.61
CA SER A 197 -36.35 -1.77 3.44
C SER A 197 -35.35 -0.66 3.79
N PRO A 198 -35.60 0.23 4.78
CA PRO A 198 -34.58 1.18 5.26
C PRO A 198 -33.50 0.54 6.15
N THR A 199 -33.88 -0.36 7.06
CA THR A 199 -33.00 -0.87 8.14
C THR A 199 -32.07 -2.00 7.70
N ALA A 200 -32.45 -2.84 6.75
CA ALA A 200 -31.55 -3.88 6.23
C ALA A 200 -30.38 -3.32 5.39
N MET A 201 -30.38 -2.01 5.08
CA MET A 201 -29.29 -1.33 4.39
C MET A 201 -28.23 -0.71 5.32
N SER A 202 -28.57 -0.35 6.58
CA SER A 202 -27.56 0.06 7.59
C SER A 202 -26.72 -1.14 8.02
N ASP A 203 -27.40 -2.18 8.52
CA ASP A 203 -26.78 -3.29 9.25
C ASP A 203 -25.90 -4.17 8.35
N ARG A 204 -26.17 -4.17 7.04
CA ARG A 204 -25.37 -4.86 6.04
C ARG A 204 -23.94 -4.34 5.97
N ALA A 205 -23.71 -3.05 6.24
CA ALA A 205 -22.37 -2.48 6.28
C ALA A 205 -21.58 -3.00 7.50
N GLU A 206 -22.19 -3.03 8.69
CA GLU A 206 -21.56 -3.58 9.90
C GLU A 206 -21.26 -5.07 9.78
N ILE A 207 -22.21 -5.87 9.27
CA ILE A 207 -22.01 -7.32 9.08
C ILE A 207 -20.85 -7.57 8.11
N ILE A 208 -20.79 -6.84 6.99
CA ILE A 208 -19.68 -6.95 6.04
C ILE A 208 -18.36 -6.50 6.68
N ARG A 209 -18.35 -5.37 7.41
CA ARG A 209 -17.17 -4.87 8.14
C ARG A 209 -16.66 -5.89 9.17
N HIS A 210 -17.54 -6.46 9.99
CA HIS A 210 -17.18 -7.51 10.95
C HIS A 210 -16.59 -8.76 10.27
N PHE A 211 -17.07 -9.13 9.08
CA PHE A 211 -16.42 -10.20 8.30
C PHE A 211 -15.06 -9.80 7.71
N TYR A 212 -14.89 -8.56 7.24
CA TYR A 212 -13.59 -8.07 6.76
C TYR A 212 -12.55 -7.96 7.88
N ASP A 213 -12.90 -7.31 8.99
CA ASP A 213 -11.97 -6.98 10.08
C ASP A 213 -11.47 -8.23 10.85
N TYR A 214 -12.24 -9.34 10.84
CA TYR A 214 -11.91 -10.57 11.58
C TYR A 214 -11.62 -11.81 10.70
N TYR A 215 -11.98 -11.82 9.41
CA TYR A 215 -11.86 -13.03 8.57
C TYR A 215 -11.23 -12.79 7.18
N ALA A 216 -10.97 -11.53 6.76
CA ALA A 216 -10.09 -11.29 5.63
C ALA A 216 -8.63 -11.25 6.12
N PRO A 217 -7.74 -12.15 5.66
CA PRO A 217 -6.38 -12.25 6.22
C PRO A 217 -5.59 -10.96 6.01
N ILE A 218 -5.08 -10.41 7.12
CA ILE A 218 -4.02 -9.40 7.12
C ILE A 218 -2.73 -10.11 6.69
N GLY A 219 -1.99 -9.54 5.73
CA GLY A 219 -0.71 -10.12 5.25
C GLY A 219 -0.83 -11.18 4.15
N ALA A 220 -1.88 -11.17 3.32
CA ALA A 220 -1.92 -11.99 2.10
C ALA A 220 -1.02 -11.38 0.98
N ILE A 221 0.02 -12.10 0.58
CA ILE A 221 1.09 -11.66 -0.34
C ILE A 221 0.83 -12.17 -1.77
N PRO A 222 1.20 -11.40 -2.81
CA PRO A 222 0.40 -10.30 -3.35
C PRO A 222 -0.75 -10.82 -4.26
N TRP A 223 -1.51 -9.92 -4.91
CA TRP A 223 -2.41 -10.32 -6.00
C TRP A 223 -1.55 -10.66 -7.24
N PRO A 224 -1.48 -11.93 -7.71
CA PRO A 224 -0.47 -12.36 -8.69
C PRO A 224 -0.89 -12.03 -10.14
N LYS A 225 -1.56 -10.90 -10.35
CA LYS A 225 -2.15 -10.49 -11.63
C LYS A 225 -2.01 -8.98 -11.80
N GLN A 226 -1.28 -8.57 -12.84
CA GLN A 226 -1.34 -7.21 -13.35
C GLN A 226 -2.73 -6.93 -13.95
N LEU A 227 -3.08 -5.65 -14.08
CA LEU A 227 -4.27 -5.23 -14.83
C LEU A 227 -4.10 -5.51 -16.33
N PRO A 228 -5.19 -5.70 -17.11
CA PRO A 228 -5.12 -5.96 -18.55
C PRO A 228 -4.44 -4.82 -19.32
N GLN A 229 -3.20 -5.05 -19.73
CA GLN A 229 -2.37 -4.07 -20.43
C GLN A 229 -2.97 -3.68 -21.80
N GLY A 230 -2.86 -2.39 -22.16
CA GLY A 230 -3.29 -1.89 -23.48
C GLY A 230 -4.79 -1.89 -23.76
N MET A 231 -5.65 -2.21 -22.79
CA MET A 231 -7.12 -2.24 -22.97
C MET A 231 -7.76 -0.86 -22.76
N VAL A 232 -7.32 -0.12 -21.73
CA VAL A 232 -7.85 1.19 -21.33
C VAL A 232 -6.72 2.16 -21.00
N LYS A 233 -6.96 3.46 -21.20
CA LYS A 233 -6.11 4.54 -20.72
C LYS A 233 -6.91 5.44 -19.76
N PRO A 234 -6.64 5.42 -18.45
CA PRO A 234 -7.20 6.41 -17.52
C PRO A 234 -6.88 7.85 -17.94
N ILE A 235 -7.81 8.78 -17.69
CA ILE A 235 -7.70 10.21 -18.03
C ILE A 235 -7.84 11.08 -16.78
N SER A 236 -8.81 10.78 -15.91
CA SER A 236 -8.99 11.44 -14.63
C SER A 236 -9.84 10.63 -13.65
N TYR A 237 -9.70 10.97 -12.37
CA TYR A 237 -10.47 10.42 -11.27
C TYR A 237 -11.11 11.59 -10.51
N ASP A 238 -12.44 11.71 -10.55
CA ASP A 238 -13.15 12.67 -9.71
C ASP A 238 -13.54 11.97 -8.40
N LEU A 239 -12.78 12.26 -7.34
CA LEU A 239 -12.94 11.64 -6.03
C LEU A 239 -13.68 12.58 -5.08
N THR A 240 -14.70 12.05 -4.38
CA THR A 240 -15.30 12.69 -3.20
C THR A 240 -15.25 11.69 -2.05
N VAL A 241 -14.75 12.12 -0.89
CA VAL A 241 -14.71 11.35 0.36
C VAL A 241 -15.38 12.18 1.45
N GLN A 242 -16.28 11.55 2.20
CA GLN A 242 -16.90 12.11 3.40
C GLN A 242 -16.60 11.19 4.59
N PRO A 243 -15.58 11.48 5.40
CA PRO A 243 -15.29 10.71 6.60
C PRO A 243 -16.25 11.09 7.74
N TYR A 244 -16.48 10.13 8.63
CA TYR A 244 -17.38 10.25 9.77
C TYR A 244 -16.59 10.09 11.08
N ILE A 245 -15.91 11.17 11.46
CA ILE A 245 -15.06 11.22 12.66
C ILE A 245 -15.89 11.78 13.83
N PRO A 246 -16.35 10.95 14.78
CA PRO A 246 -17.19 11.41 15.88
C PRO A 246 -16.46 12.41 16.78
N ASN A 247 -17.19 13.41 17.29
CA ASN A 247 -16.66 14.40 18.22
C ASN A 247 -17.73 14.82 19.25
N LYS A 248 -17.34 15.58 20.27
CA LYS A 248 -18.24 16.00 21.37
C LYS A 248 -19.48 16.77 20.93
N SER A 249 -19.46 17.38 19.74
CA SER A 249 -20.53 18.22 19.19
C SER A 249 -21.31 17.58 18.04
N TYR A 250 -20.85 16.44 17.51
CA TYR A 250 -21.50 15.72 16.41
C TYR A 250 -21.31 14.21 16.58
N VAL A 251 -22.41 13.53 16.90
CA VAL A 251 -22.48 12.07 17.05
C VAL A 251 -23.21 11.53 15.83
N TYR A 252 -22.51 10.71 15.04
CA TYR A 252 -23.14 9.96 13.94
C TYR A 252 -23.89 8.75 14.48
N LEU A 253 -24.72 8.12 13.64
CA LEU A 253 -25.24 6.78 13.94
C LEU A 253 -24.06 5.83 14.17
N ALA A 254 -24.23 4.83 15.06
CA ALA A 254 -23.11 4.06 15.60
C ALA A 254 -22.26 3.38 14.50
N GLU A 255 -22.94 2.84 13.49
CA GLU A 255 -22.41 2.17 12.30
C GLU A 255 -21.62 3.08 11.35
N LYS A 256 -21.70 4.41 11.52
CA LYS A 256 -20.92 5.40 10.78
C LYS A 256 -19.68 5.88 11.54
N ASN A 257 -19.52 5.59 12.82
CA ASN A 257 -18.35 6.06 13.55
C ASN A 257 -17.06 5.43 13.00
N PHE A 258 -16.12 6.27 12.59
CA PHE A 258 -14.89 5.85 11.91
C PHE A 258 -15.17 5.01 10.64
N THR A 259 -16.11 5.48 9.82
CA THR A 259 -16.23 5.10 8.40
C THR A 259 -15.97 6.30 7.50
N TYR A 260 -16.01 6.07 6.19
CA TYR A 260 -16.19 7.12 5.18
C TYR A 260 -17.18 6.63 4.12
N ASP A 261 -17.97 7.54 3.57
CA ASP A 261 -18.67 7.33 2.30
C ASP A 261 -17.95 8.10 1.19
N GLY A 262 -18.30 7.87 -0.06
CA GLY A 262 -17.72 8.61 -1.17
C GLY A 262 -18.21 8.18 -2.55
N THR A 263 -17.69 8.85 -3.57
CA THR A 263 -17.90 8.54 -4.99
C THR A 263 -16.57 8.65 -5.73
N VAL A 264 -16.32 7.72 -6.65
CA VAL A 264 -15.18 7.77 -7.57
C VAL A 264 -15.71 7.71 -9.00
N THR A 265 -15.62 8.82 -9.74
CA THR A 265 -15.87 8.83 -11.19
C THR A 265 -14.54 8.58 -11.89
N VAL A 266 -14.41 7.46 -12.60
CA VAL A 266 -13.21 7.16 -13.39
C VAL A 266 -13.49 7.48 -14.86
N LEU A 267 -12.87 8.54 -15.38
CA LEU A 267 -12.85 8.82 -16.81
C LEU A 267 -11.66 8.10 -17.45
N PHE A 268 -11.93 7.24 -18.43
CA PHE A 268 -10.91 6.51 -19.19
C PHE A 268 -11.29 6.42 -20.66
N GLN A 269 -10.29 6.34 -21.53
CA GLN A 269 -10.46 5.97 -22.93
C GLN A 269 -10.40 4.44 -23.06
N ALA A 270 -11.37 3.85 -23.74
CA ALA A 270 -11.24 2.51 -24.27
C ALA A 270 -10.27 2.54 -25.46
N LEU A 271 -9.17 1.80 -25.39
CA LEU A 271 -8.21 1.67 -26.49
C LEU A 271 -8.60 0.54 -27.46
N GLN A 272 -9.40 -0.41 -26.96
CA GLN A 272 -9.91 -1.57 -27.68
C GLN A 272 -11.37 -1.84 -27.29
N ASN A 273 -12.06 -2.74 -28.01
CA ASN A 273 -13.43 -3.14 -27.66
C ASN A 273 -13.45 -3.84 -26.29
N LEU A 274 -14.14 -3.26 -25.32
CA LEU A 274 -14.21 -3.78 -23.94
C LEU A 274 -15.41 -4.72 -23.77
N GLN A 275 -15.15 -5.96 -23.36
CA GLN A 275 -16.19 -6.89 -22.86
C GLN A 275 -16.34 -6.84 -21.32
N SER A 276 -15.36 -6.28 -20.63
CA SER A 276 -15.37 -6.03 -19.18
C SER A 276 -14.40 -4.89 -18.84
N ILE A 277 -14.54 -4.34 -17.64
CA ILE A 277 -13.62 -3.34 -17.06
C ILE A 277 -13.01 -3.99 -15.82
N VAL A 278 -11.68 -3.96 -15.70
CA VAL A 278 -10.95 -4.52 -14.56
C VAL A 278 -10.19 -3.38 -13.89
N LEU A 279 -10.33 -3.25 -12.57
CA LEU A 279 -9.77 -2.19 -11.76
C LEU A 279 -9.45 -2.69 -10.34
N ASN A 280 -8.51 -2.05 -9.67
CA ASN A 280 -8.15 -2.39 -8.30
C ASN A 280 -9.19 -1.82 -7.31
N SER A 281 -9.67 -2.67 -6.40
CA SER A 281 -10.48 -2.26 -5.25
C SER A 281 -10.19 -3.22 -4.09
N HIS A 282 -9.95 -2.69 -2.89
CA HIS A 282 -9.62 -3.46 -1.69
C HIS A 282 -10.34 -2.87 -0.48
N ARG A 283 -11.01 -3.73 0.32
CA ARG A 283 -11.76 -3.37 1.55
C ARG A 283 -12.83 -2.28 1.39
N GLN A 284 -13.29 -2.01 0.16
CA GLN A 284 -14.36 -1.04 -0.13
C GLN A 284 -15.73 -1.73 -0.20
N VAL A 285 -16.77 -1.08 0.33
CA VAL A 285 -18.17 -1.52 0.22
C VAL A 285 -18.87 -0.65 -0.83
N LEU A 286 -19.06 -1.21 -2.04
CA LEU A 286 -19.69 -0.49 -3.15
C LEU A 286 -21.22 -0.50 -2.99
N ALA A 287 -21.82 0.67 -2.71
CA ALA A 287 -23.27 0.84 -2.59
C ALA A 287 -23.98 0.75 -3.96
N SER A 288 -23.36 1.31 -5.01
CA SER A 288 -23.80 1.21 -6.40
C SER A 288 -22.61 1.40 -7.35
N VAL A 289 -22.78 1.01 -8.62
CA VAL A 289 -21.84 1.29 -9.71
C VAL A 289 -22.68 1.72 -10.92
N ILE A 290 -22.31 2.84 -11.54
CA ILE A 290 -23.01 3.41 -12.69
C ILE A 290 -21.98 3.84 -13.73
N VAL A 291 -22.23 3.55 -15.00
CA VAL A 291 -21.41 3.99 -16.14
C VAL A 291 -22.21 5.02 -16.94
N THR A 292 -21.66 6.22 -17.13
CA THR A 292 -22.39 7.40 -17.63
C THR A 292 -21.60 8.20 -18.67
N LEU A 293 -22.30 9.07 -19.40
CA LEU A 293 -21.74 10.04 -20.36
C LEU A 293 -22.29 11.45 -20.01
N PRO A 294 -21.49 12.49 -19.66
CA PRO A 294 -21.92 13.48 -18.63
C PRO A 294 -21.93 14.99 -19.01
N ASN A 295 -22.96 15.78 -18.63
CA ASN A 295 -23.05 17.27 -18.81
C ASN A 295 -24.06 18.01 -17.83
N GLN A 296 -23.70 19.17 -17.21
CA GLN A 296 -24.52 20.29 -16.53
C GLN A 296 -24.76 20.35 -14.95
N THR A 297 -24.84 21.56 -14.29
CA THR A 297 -24.63 21.85 -12.78
C THR A 297 -25.27 23.17 -12.10
N ASN A 298 -25.07 23.48 -10.76
CA ASN A 298 -25.65 24.63 -9.91
C ASN A 298 -24.93 24.96 -8.50
N ALA A 299 -25.11 26.10 -7.72
CA ALA A 299 -24.34 26.47 -6.42
C ALA A 299 -24.82 27.60 -5.36
N GLN A 300 -24.22 27.77 -4.12
CA GLN A 300 -24.38 28.87 -3.03
C GLN A 300 -23.28 28.92 -1.84
N VAL A 301 -23.21 29.90 -0.85
CA VAL A 301 -22.01 30.27 0.07
C VAL A 301 -22.24 30.92 1.55
N PRO A 302 -21.25 31.34 2.46
CA PRO A 302 -21.31 31.39 4.01
C PRO A 302 -20.91 32.67 4.91
N VAL A 303 -20.60 32.56 6.27
CA VAL A 303 -20.35 33.63 7.38
C VAL A 303 -19.22 33.28 8.48
N THR A 304 -18.86 34.10 9.53
CA THR A 304 -17.55 34.18 10.30
C THR A 304 -17.45 34.34 11.90
N ALA A 305 -16.31 33.88 12.52
CA ALA A 305 -15.57 34.27 13.81
C ALA A 305 -15.81 33.63 15.26
N VAL A 306 -14.73 33.44 16.10
CA VAL A 306 -14.63 32.62 17.38
C VAL A 306 -13.44 32.98 18.37
N THR A 307 -13.49 32.66 19.72
CA THR A 307 -12.37 32.74 20.75
C THR A 307 -12.32 31.59 21.82
N ARG A 308 -11.24 31.43 22.64
CA ARG A 308 -10.85 30.19 23.40
C ARG A 308 -10.22 30.37 24.83
N ASP A 309 -10.14 29.28 25.62
CA ASP A 309 -9.47 29.13 26.94
C ASP A 309 -8.64 27.81 27.01
N TYR A 310 -7.43 27.83 27.56
CA TYR A 310 -6.40 26.80 27.30
C TYR A 310 -6.10 25.83 28.44
N ASP A 311 -6.12 26.24 29.72
CA ASP A 311 -5.73 25.37 30.85
C ASP A 311 -6.72 24.21 31.10
N HIS A 312 -7.95 24.34 30.59
CA HIS A 312 -9.03 23.37 30.76
C HIS A 312 -9.58 22.83 29.43
N ALA A 313 -8.92 23.16 28.31
CA ALA A 313 -9.35 22.82 26.94
C ALA A 313 -10.81 23.22 26.61
N PHE A 314 -11.16 24.48 26.92
CA PHE A 314 -12.51 25.03 26.69
C PHE A 314 -12.54 26.12 25.60
N MET A 315 -13.73 26.43 25.10
CA MET A 315 -13.95 27.47 24.09
C MET A 315 -15.14 28.33 24.51
N THR A 316 -14.91 29.64 24.64
CA THR A 316 -15.90 30.58 25.19
C THR A 316 -16.18 31.69 24.18
N LEU A 317 -17.43 31.73 23.70
CA LEU A 317 -17.93 32.72 22.77
C LEU A 317 -18.67 33.82 23.53
N THR A 318 -18.03 34.98 23.69
CA THR A 318 -18.64 36.14 24.35
C THR A 318 -19.56 36.89 23.38
N LEU A 319 -20.84 37.02 23.73
CA LEU A 319 -21.83 37.75 22.94
C LEU A 319 -22.07 39.14 23.53
N GLY A 320 -22.12 40.16 22.66
CA GLY A 320 -22.31 41.57 23.07
C GLY A 320 -23.73 41.94 23.52
N SER A 321 -24.68 41.01 23.50
CA SER A 321 -26.07 41.23 23.93
C SER A 321 -26.75 39.91 24.33
N THR A 322 -27.78 40.02 25.17
CA THR A 322 -28.59 38.87 25.62
C THR A 322 -29.49 38.37 24.50
N ILE A 323 -29.26 37.14 24.03
CA ILE A 323 -30.16 36.42 23.13
C ILE A 323 -31.55 36.33 23.80
N GLN A 324 -32.59 36.77 23.08
CA GLN A 324 -33.97 36.76 23.57
C GLN A 324 -34.67 35.44 23.27
N ALA A 325 -35.68 35.10 24.06
CA ALA A 325 -36.47 33.89 23.87
C ALA A 325 -37.10 33.85 22.45
N GLY A 326 -36.89 32.74 21.74
CA GLY A 326 -37.35 32.55 20.36
C GLY A 326 -36.34 32.90 19.26
N GLN A 327 -35.13 33.36 19.60
CA GLN A 327 -34.05 33.57 18.62
C GLN A 327 -33.25 32.27 18.37
N PHE A 328 -32.96 31.99 17.10
CA PHE A 328 -32.12 30.85 16.69
C PHE A 328 -30.65 31.27 16.59
N VAL A 329 -29.74 30.36 16.99
CA VAL A 329 -28.29 30.56 16.95
C VAL A 329 -27.65 29.36 16.25
N GLN A 330 -26.64 29.60 15.41
CA GLN A 330 -25.88 28.57 14.72
C GLN A 330 -24.38 28.78 14.99
N ILE A 331 -23.70 27.70 15.40
CA ILE A 331 -22.23 27.64 15.50
C ILE A 331 -21.76 26.63 14.44
N VAL A 332 -20.68 26.94 13.72
CA VAL A 332 -20.07 26.06 12.73
C VAL A 332 -18.58 25.94 13.04
N PHE A 333 -18.08 24.70 13.08
CA PHE A 333 -16.67 24.40 13.26
C PHE A 333 -16.06 23.97 11.92
N THR A 334 -15.11 24.75 11.42
CA THR A 334 -14.37 24.41 10.20
C THR A 334 -13.19 23.50 10.53
N TYR A 335 -13.04 22.41 9.78
CA TYR A 335 -11.89 21.50 9.84
C TYR A 335 -10.96 21.80 8.66
N SER A 336 -9.64 21.65 8.85
CA SER A 336 -8.68 21.73 7.76
C SER A 336 -8.68 20.41 6.99
N ALA A 337 -8.74 20.50 5.67
CA ALA A 337 -8.56 19.37 4.76
C ALA A 337 -7.35 19.68 3.87
N LEU A 338 -6.43 18.74 3.73
CA LEU A 338 -5.24 18.84 2.89
C LEU A 338 -5.26 17.75 1.82
N SER A 339 -4.70 18.07 0.64
CA SER A 339 -4.54 17.19 -0.50
C SER A 339 -3.20 17.47 -1.21
N ASN A 340 -2.86 16.70 -2.22
CA ASN A 340 -1.70 16.92 -3.10
C ASN A 340 -1.61 18.37 -3.62
N THR A 341 -2.74 18.97 -4.01
CA THR A 341 -2.86 20.31 -4.60
C THR A 341 -3.44 21.35 -3.64
N LEU A 342 -3.30 22.64 -4.00
CA LEU A 342 -3.93 23.74 -3.28
C LEU A 342 -5.46 23.67 -3.31
N GLU A 343 -6.06 24.26 -2.28
CA GLU A 343 -7.49 24.41 -2.10
C GLU A 343 -8.05 25.37 -3.19
N GLU A 344 -8.99 24.89 -4.02
CA GLU A 344 -9.67 25.70 -5.05
C GLU A 344 -10.89 26.42 -4.47
N SER A 345 -11.66 25.76 -3.59
CA SER A 345 -12.75 26.39 -2.86
C SER A 345 -13.07 25.67 -1.55
N VAL A 346 -13.58 26.43 -0.57
CA VAL A 346 -14.10 25.90 0.70
C VAL A 346 -15.52 26.44 0.88
N THR A 347 -16.51 25.54 0.94
CA THR A 347 -17.93 25.88 1.01
C THR A 347 -18.58 25.24 2.25
N ASN A 348 -19.16 26.06 3.13
CA ASN A 348 -19.97 25.54 4.23
C ASN A 348 -21.29 25.02 3.67
N LEU A 349 -21.61 23.76 3.95
CA LEU A 349 -22.85 23.10 3.59
C LEU A 349 -23.90 23.27 4.68
N LYS A 350 -25.13 22.81 4.40
CA LYS A 350 -26.16 22.63 5.43
C LYS A 350 -25.69 21.61 6.48
N ASN A 351 -26.25 21.71 7.68
CA ASN A 351 -25.97 20.83 8.83
C ASN A 351 -24.53 20.92 9.39
N GLY A 352 -23.76 21.97 9.05
CA GLY A 352 -22.45 22.25 9.63
C GLY A 352 -21.27 21.51 9.00
N LEU A 353 -21.51 20.74 7.92
CA LEU A 353 -20.43 20.14 7.13
C LEU A 353 -19.72 21.21 6.28
N VAL A 354 -18.46 20.97 5.95
CA VAL A 354 -17.66 21.81 5.04
C VAL A 354 -17.19 20.97 3.87
N LYS A 355 -17.35 21.48 2.64
CA LYS A 355 -16.80 20.89 1.43
C LYS A 355 -15.58 21.70 0.98
N THR A 356 -14.40 21.09 1.04
CA THR A 356 -13.21 21.56 0.33
C THR A 356 -13.15 20.92 -1.05
N VAL A 357 -12.82 21.70 -2.07
CA VAL A 357 -12.44 21.25 -3.40
C VAL A 357 -10.99 21.68 -3.60
N PHE A 358 -10.16 20.79 -4.13
CA PHE A 358 -8.75 21.07 -4.45
C PHE A 358 -8.58 21.19 -5.97
N LYS A 359 -7.58 21.94 -6.42
CA LYS A 359 -7.23 22.03 -7.85
C LYS A 359 -6.98 20.62 -8.41
N LYS A 360 -7.29 20.39 -9.69
CA LYS A 360 -6.92 19.14 -10.37
C LYS A 360 -5.40 18.94 -10.32
N THR A 361 -4.96 17.72 -10.02
CA THR A 361 -3.53 17.36 -10.00
C THR A 361 -2.93 17.34 -11.40
N ASN A 362 -1.59 17.41 -11.47
CA ASN A 362 -0.86 16.88 -12.63
C ASN A 362 -1.16 15.37 -12.83
N PRO A 363 -0.90 14.80 -14.02
CA PRO A 363 -0.88 13.35 -14.19
C PRO A 363 0.12 12.73 -13.20
N MET A 364 -0.34 11.82 -12.35
CA MET A 364 0.45 11.22 -11.27
C MET A 364 0.04 9.77 -11.02
N SER A 365 0.97 9.00 -10.44
CA SER A 365 0.74 7.60 -10.07
C SER A 365 -0.17 7.48 -8.84
N SER A 366 -1.06 6.49 -8.83
CA SER A 366 -2.16 6.43 -7.84
C SER A 366 -1.73 6.19 -6.39
N TYR A 367 -0.50 5.74 -6.14
CA TYR A 367 0.07 5.58 -4.79
C TYR A 367 0.42 6.92 -4.13
N LEU A 368 0.54 8.00 -4.91
CA LEU A 368 0.88 9.34 -4.45
C LEU A 368 -0.33 10.15 -3.96
N LEU A 369 -1.55 9.64 -4.10
CA LEU A 369 -2.77 10.33 -3.70
C LEU A 369 -2.88 10.43 -2.17
N ALA A 370 -2.80 11.64 -1.62
CA ALA A 370 -3.03 11.91 -0.20
C ALA A 370 -4.29 12.76 0.03
N LEU A 371 -5.07 12.40 1.05
CA LEU A 371 -6.19 13.18 1.57
C LEU A 371 -6.15 13.09 3.09
N THR A 372 -6.06 14.22 3.79
CA THR A 372 -6.06 14.27 5.25
C THR A 372 -7.03 15.33 5.77
N ILE A 373 -7.72 15.05 6.88
CA ILE A 373 -8.70 15.95 7.50
C ILE A 373 -8.43 15.97 9.00
N GLY A 374 -8.32 17.16 9.60
CA GLY A 374 -8.00 17.30 11.01
C GLY A 374 -7.92 18.74 11.53
N HIS A 375 -7.49 18.90 12.77
CA HIS A 375 -7.22 20.19 13.41
C HIS A 375 -5.75 20.58 13.20
N TYR A 376 -5.43 20.93 11.95
CA TYR A 376 -4.06 21.25 11.55
C TYR A 376 -3.80 22.76 11.53
N SER A 377 -2.59 23.12 11.95
CA SER A 377 -1.98 24.45 11.79
C SER A 377 -0.59 24.28 11.17
N CYS A 378 0.00 25.35 10.65
CA CYS A 378 1.32 25.28 10.00
C CYS A 378 2.18 26.52 10.22
N VAL A 379 3.49 26.31 10.19
CA VAL A 379 4.44 27.36 9.78
C VAL A 379 4.60 27.28 8.26
N GLN A 380 4.71 28.43 7.59
CA GLN A 380 4.83 28.48 6.14
C GLN A 380 5.70 29.65 5.66
N SER A 381 6.31 29.48 4.48
CA SER A 381 7.04 30.52 3.75
C SER A 381 7.14 30.12 2.27
N VAL A 382 7.95 30.81 1.48
CA VAL A 382 8.05 30.64 0.01
C VAL A 382 9.50 30.43 -0.39
N SER A 383 9.77 29.50 -1.32
CA SER A 383 11.13 29.24 -1.82
C SER A 383 11.72 30.45 -2.56
N ASN A 384 13.05 30.62 -2.53
CA ASN A 384 13.69 31.80 -3.12
C ASN A 384 13.79 31.71 -4.65
N VAL A 385 13.89 30.50 -5.22
CA VAL A 385 14.04 30.27 -6.66
C VAL A 385 12.67 30.18 -7.35
N ASP A 386 11.94 29.10 -7.13
CA ASP A 386 10.72 28.77 -7.89
C ASP A 386 9.45 29.47 -7.37
N LYS A 387 9.52 30.07 -6.18
CA LYS A 387 8.39 30.66 -5.44
C LYS A 387 7.29 29.65 -5.06
N THR A 388 7.66 28.39 -4.90
CA THR A 388 6.83 27.33 -4.28
C THR A 388 6.43 27.72 -2.86
N LEU A 389 5.16 27.57 -2.51
CA LEU A 389 4.67 27.71 -1.15
C LEU A 389 5.05 26.48 -0.32
N VAL A 390 5.85 26.66 0.73
CA VAL A 390 6.29 25.57 1.62
C VAL A 390 5.53 25.69 2.94
N ARG A 391 4.81 24.63 3.36
CA ARG A 391 4.03 24.61 4.61
C ARG A 391 4.35 23.35 5.43
N ILE A 392 4.77 23.51 6.69
CA ILE A 392 4.94 22.38 7.63
C ILE A 392 3.73 22.36 8.56
N TRP A 393 2.81 21.44 8.28
CA TRP A 393 1.58 21.19 9.00
C TRP A 393 1.79 20.21 10.16
N THR A 394 1.05 20.43 11.24
CA THR A 394 0.94 19.51 12.38
C THR A 394 -0.34 19.86 13.16
N TRP A 395 -0.59 19.21 14.30
CA TRP A 395 -1.73 19.54 15.16
C TRP A 395 -1.57 20.96 15.74
N THR A 396 -2.68 21.70 15.84
CA THR A 396 -2.67 23.06 16.40
C THR A 396 -2.06 23.11 17.80
N GLY A 397 -1.04 23.95 17.98
CA GLY A 397 -0.19 24.05 19.17
C GLY A 397 1.23 23.52 18.97
N MET A 398 1.47 22.71 17.92
CA MET A 398 2.78 22.10 17.64
C MET A 398 3.54 22.77 16.49
N GLU A 399 2.92 23.69 15.74
CA GLU A 399 3.48 24.24 14.49
C GLU A 399 4.84 24.93 14.64
N GLN A 400 5.12 25.51 15.81
CA GLN A 400 6.41 26.16 16.13
C GLN A 400 7.61 25.20 16.02
N TYR A 401 7.41 23.89 16.27
CA TYR A 401 8.46 22.89 16.20
C TYR A 401 8.79 22.45 14.77
N GLY A 402 7.92 22.75 13.80
CA GLY A 402 8.17 22.54 12.37
C GLY A 402 9.09 23.59 11.73
N GLN A 403 9.57 24.58 12.50
CA GLN A 403 10.34 25.70 11.94
C GLN A 403 11.67 25.28 11.31
N ASN A 404 12.34 24.24 11.82
CA ASN A 404 13.59 23.76 11.21
C ASN A 404 13.32 23.00 9.90
N ALA A 405 12.36 22.08 9.89
CA ALA A 405 11.89 21.41 8.68
C ALA A 405 11.43 22.39 7.60
N LEU A 406 10.82 23.53 7.97
CA LEU A 406 10.44 24.58 7.03
C LEU A 406 11.66 25.20 6.33
N GLN A 407 12.73 25.52 7.07
CA GLN A 407 13.96 26.06 6.49
C GLN A 407 14.68 25.01 5.62
N PHE A 408 14.74 23.76 6.08
CA PHE A 408 15.33 22.66 5.31
C PHE A 408 14.57 22.42 4.00
N ALA A 409 13.24 22.35 4.02
CA ALA A 409 12.43 22.19 2.81
C ALA A 409 12.65 23.34 1.81
N ILE A 410 12.63 24.60 2.28
CA ILE A 410 12.91 25.78 1.44
C ILE A 410 14.30 25.70 0.79
N ALA A 411 15.32 25.43 1.59
CA ALA A 411 16.70 25.40 1.13
C ALA A 411 16.98 24.19 0.23
N THR A 412 16.31 23.06 0.44
CA THR A 412 16.40 21.87 -0.42
C THR A 412 15.69 22.08 -1.76
N VAL A 413 14.50 22.72 -1.82
CA VAL A 413 13.89 23.18 -3.10
C VAL A 413 14.87 24.10 -3.83
N ASP A 414 15.35 25.14 -3.13
CA ASP A 414 16.26 26.12 -3.72
C ASP A 414 17.59 25.51 -4.17
N TYR A 415 18.02 24.40 -3.58
CA TYR A 415 19.23 23.67 -3.98
C TYR A 415 18.96 22.72 -5.15
N LEU A 416 17.95 21.85 -5.06
CA LEU A 416 17.65 20.84 -6.08
C LEU A 416 17.23 21.50 -7.41
N SER A 417 16.34 22.50 -7.38
CA SER A 417 15.90 23.18 -8.61
C SER A 417 17.04 23.84 -9.38
N LYS A 418 18.00 24.45 -8.67
CA LYS A 418 19.24 24.99 -9.28
C LYS A 418 20.15 23.89 -9.80
N THR A 419 20.38 22.86 -8.99
CA THR A 419 21.39 21.83 -9.24
C THR A 419 20.98 20.90 -10.39
N LEU A 420 19.70 20.54 -10.45
CA LEU A 420 19.08 19.77 -11.53
C LEU A 420 18.70 20.62 -12.74
N ASN A 421 18.72 21.95 -12.63
CA ASN A 421 18.19 22.89 -13.64
C ASN A 421 16.75 22.50 -14.09
N THR A 422 15.94 22.06 -13.13
CA THR A 422 14.56 21.59 -13.31
C THR A 422 13.73 22.17 -12.16
N PRO A 423 12.88 23.18 -12.40
CA PRO A 423 12.05 23.78 -11.36
C PRO A 423 11.15 22.77 -10.63
N MET A 424 10.80 23.08 -9.39
CA MET A 424 9.82 22.35 -8.60
C MET A 424 8.48 22.25 -9.36
N PRO A 425 7.97 21.04 -9.68
CA PRO A 425 6.83 20.87 -10.58
C PRO A 425 5.46 21.24 -9.97
N LEU A 426 5.42 21.72 -8.72
CA LEU A 426 4.21 22.06 -7.97
C LEU A 426 4.26 23.49 -7.42
N GLU A 427 3.08 24.12 -7.35
CA GLU A 427 2.88 25.43 -6.69
C GLU A 427 3.14 25.38 -5.17
N LYS A 428 3.03 24.19 -4.54
CA LYS A 428 3.24 23.98 -3.11
C LYS A 428 4.04 22.72 -2.78
N PHE A 429 4.61 22.71 -1.57
CA PHE A 429 5.11 21.53 -0.87
C PHE A 429 4.59 21.58 0.57
N ASP A 430 3.70 20.66 0.92
CA ASP A 430 3.25 20.45 2.29
C ASP A 430 3.97 19.25 2.91
N VAL A 431 4.35 19.35 4.18
CA VAL A 431 4.67 18.20 5.05
C VAL A 431 3.66 18.19 6.18
N LEU A 432 2.99 17.06 6.44
CA LEU A 432 2.12 16.86 7.59
C LEU A 432 2.77 15.92 8.60
N ALA A 433 3.22 16.47 9.72
CA ALA A 433 3.69 15.71 10.87
C ALA A 433 2.50 15.21 11.71
N LEU A 434 2.50 13.93 12.08
CA LEU A 434 1.47 13.29 12.91
C LEU A 434 2.07 12.61 14.15
N PRO A 435 1.36 12.59 15.30
CA PRO A 435 1.89 12.03 16.54
C PRO A 435 2.04 10.50 16.50
N GLN A 436 1.33 9.85 15.59
CA GLN A 436 1.50 8.45 15.21
C GLN A 436 1.35 8.36 13.70
N TYR A 437 2.41 7.92 13.03
CA TYR A 437 2.38 7.55 11.62
C TYR A 437 2.98 6.16 11.46
N SER A 438 2.18 5.22 10.96
CA SER A 438 2.58 3.83 10.71
C SER A 438 2.38 3.45 9.25
N GLY A 439 2.44 4.44 8.34
CA GLY A 439 2.16 4.25 6.91
C GLY A 439 3.31 3.63 6.13
N SER A 440 4.54 3.82 6.59
CA SER A 440 5.76 3.24 6.02
C SER A 440 6.66 2.66 7.12
N ALA A 441 7.66 1.87 6.72
CA ALA A 441 8.70 1.37 7.61
C ALA A 441 9.77 2.44 7.96
N TYR A 442 9.72 3.60 7.30
CA TYR A 442 10.74 4.65 7.31
C TYR A 442 10.27 6.00 7.87
N GLY A 443 9.06 6.04 8.45
CA GLY A 443 8.54 7.20 9.19
C GLY A 443 7.88 8.30 8.35
N ALA A 444 8.11 8.33 7.03
CA ALA A 444 7.51 9.29 6.09
C ALA A 444 6.99 8.61 4.78
N MET A 445 6.39 9.38 3.87
CA MET A 445 5.78 8.93 2.61
C MET A 445 5.61 10.13 1.66
N GLU A 446 6.00 9.96 0.40
CA GLU A 446 6.35 11.06 -0.51
C GLU A 446 5.16 11.75 -1.20
N ASN A 447 3.92 11.45 -0.78
CA ASN A 447 2.69 11.73 -1.51
C ASN A 447 2.65 13.12 -2.18
N TRP A 448 2.81 13.18 -3.51
CA TRP A 448 3.23 14.38 -4.24
C TRP A 448 2.54 15.69 -3.83
N GLY A 449 3.29 16.60 -3.21
CA GLY A 449 2.83 17.90 -2.72
C GLY A 449 2.23 17.90 -1.30
N LEU A 450 2.05 16.75 -0.66
CA LEU A 450 1.60 16.57 0.73
C LEU A 450 2.27 15.33 1.35
N VAL A 451 3.56 15.46 1.66
CA VAL A 451 4.31 14.44 2.42
C VAL A 451 3.64 14.20 3.77
N ILE A 452 3.55 12.95 4.22
CA ILE A 452 2.98 12.60 5.54
C ILE A 452 4.02 11.83 6.36
N ALA A 453 4.32 12.30 7.56
CA ALA A 453 5.39 11.76 8.39
C ALA A 453 5.07 11.74 9.90
N GLY A 454 5.88 11.00 10.67
CA GLY A 454 5.86 11.03 12.13
C GLY A 454 6.41 12.34 12.72
N TYR A 455 6.02 12.67 13.95
CA TYR A 455 6.55 13.84 14.67
C TYR A 455 8.08 13.86 14.78
N ARG A 456 8.73 12.73 15.05
CA ARG A 456 10.19 12.64 15.15
C ARG A 456 10.89 13.12 13.87
N GLU A 457 10.32 12.80 12.71
CA GLU A 457 10.98 13.01 11.42
C GLU A 457 10.85 14.46 10.90
N VAL A 458 10.12 15.33 11.61
CA VAL A 458 9.76 16.69 11.15
C VAL A 458 9.83 17.76 12.24
N LEU A 459 9.56 17.43 13.50
CA LEU A 459 9.41 18.41 14.59
C LEU A 459 10.62 18.40 15.52
N PHE A 460 11.28 19.55 15.65
CA PHE A 460 12.45 19.74 16.51
C PHE A 460 12.09 20.58 17.74
N HIS A 461 12.47 20.12 18.95
CA HIS A 461 12.27 20.88 20.20
C HIS A 461 13.61 21.34 20.78
N PRO A 462 13.89 22.64 20.93
CA PRO A 462 15.22 23.13 21.31
C PRO A 462 15.73 22.61 22.66
N ASP A 463 14.85 22.43 23.64
CA ASP A 463 15.23 21.95 24.99
C ASP A 463 15.26 20.41 25.14
N TYR A 464 14.80 19.64 24.14
CA TYR A 464 14.63 18.18 24.26
C TYR A 464 15.21 17.36 23.10
N SER A 465 15.47 17.98 21.95
CA SER A 465 16.03 17.30 20.76
C SER A 465 17.54 17.41 20.68
N PHE A 466 18.18 16.34 20.18
CA PHE A 466 19.63 16.26 20.03
C PHE A 466 20.12 16.86 18.70
N THR A 467 21.41 17.19 18.64
CA THR A 467 22.08 17.68 17.43
C THR A 467 21.98 16.69 16.25
N GLU A 468 21.97 15.38 16.53
CA GLU A 468 21.80 14.32 15.53
C GLU A 468 20.36 14.28 14.99
N GLU A 469 19.34 14.46 15.83
CA GLU A 469 17.92 14.48 15.40
C GLU A 469 17.63 15.67 14.48
N LEU A 470 18.38 16.77 14.59
CA LEU A 470 18.31 17.87 13.62
C LEU A 470 18.82 17.45 12.23
N ALA A 471 19.81 16.56 12.17
CA ALA A 471 20.26 15.93 10.93
C ALA A 471 19.23 14.90 10.43
N GLU A 472 18.67 14.06 11.29
CA GLU A 472 17.62 13.10 10.93
C GLU A 472 16.40 13.80 10.29
N ILE A 473 15.95 14.92 10.87
CA ILE A 473 14.87 15.74 10.31
C ILE A 473 15.26 16.35 8.95
N GLN A 474 16.51 16.78 8.78
CA GLN A 474 16.98 17.29 7.48
C GLN A 474 17.07 16.17 6.44
N ASP A 475 17.59 15.00 6.83
CA ASP A 475 17.75 13.83 5.96
C ASP A 475 16.39 13.37 5.43
N VAL A 476 15.39 13.20 6.30
CA VAL A 476 14.03 12.79 5.89
C VAL A 476 13.35 13.87 5.08
N VAL A 477 13.32 15.13 5.52
CA VAL A 477 12.70 16.23 4.74
C VAL A 477 13.35 16.35 3.35
N SER A 478 14.63 16.02 3.20
CA SER A 478 15.32 15.99 1.91
C SER A 478 15.00 14.75 1.05
N HIS A 479 14.89 13.56 1.65
CA HIS A 479 14.48 12.32 0.99
C HIS A 479 13.09 12.49 0.34
N GLU A 480 12.12 12.89 1.15
CA GLU A 480 10.73 13.12 0.75
C GLU A 480 10.58 14.21 -0.32
N LEU A 481 11.37 15.28 -0.21
CA LEU A 481 11.36 16.38 -1.18
C LEU A 481 12.07 16.00 -2.49
N THR A 482 13.06 15.11 -2.45
CA THR A 482 13.76 14.60 -3.64
C THR A 482 12.82 13.78 -4.54
N HIS A 483 11.88 13.04 -3.97
CA HIS A 483 10.89 12.26 -4.73
C HIS A 483 10.04 13.09 -5.69
N HIS A 484 9.86 14.39 -5.41
CA HIS A 484 9.13 15.32 -6.27
C HIS A 484 9.77 15.47 -7.67
N TRP A 485 11.04 15.08 -7.82
CA TRP A 485 11.72 14.86 -9.10
C TRP A 485 11.93 13.38 -9.44
N PHE A 486 12.17 12.52 -8.43
CA PHE A 486 12.54 11.11 -8.57
C PHE A 486 11.51 10.17 -7.91
N GLY A 487 10.43 9.89 -8.64
CA GLY A 487 9.28 9.09 -8.18
C GLY A 487 7.94 9.70 -8.57
N ASP A 488 7.86 11.03 -8.51
CA ASP A 488 6.62 11.77 -8.79
C ASP A 488 6.61 12.34 -10.22
N LEU A 489 7.55 13.24 -10.52
CA LEU A 489 7.69 13.85 -11.85
C LEU A 489 8.12 12.82 -12.90
N VAL A 490 8.97 11.88 -12.51
CA VAL A 490 9.30 10.66 -13.26
C VAL A 490 9.17 9.48 -12.31
N THR A 491 8.09 8.72 -12.43
CA THR A 491 7.92 7.45 -11.70
C THR A 491 8.69 6.32 -12.40
N MET A 492 9.15 5.31 -11.67
CA MET A 492 9.53 4.04 -12.29
C MET A 492 8.37 3.42 -13.11
N ASP A 493 8.65 2.65 -14.15
CA ASP A 493 7.62 1.95 -14.94
C ASP A 493 6.99 0.77 -14.17
N TRP A 494 7.80 0.08 -13.38
CA TRP A 494 7.37 -0.98 -12.48
C TRP A 494 8.26 -1.04 -11.23
N TRP A 495 7.74 -1.66 -10.17
CA TRP A 495 8.39 -1.79 -8.86
C TRP A 495 9.74 -2.53 -8.88
N THR A 496 10.08 -3.24 -9.97
CA THR A 496 11.43 -3.79 -10.21
C THR A 496 12.49 -2.70 -10.43
N HIS A 497 12.09 -1.48 -10.80
CA HIS A 497 12.99 -0.33 -10.97
C HIS A 497 12.80 0.72 -9.86
N LEU A 498 12.27 0.34 -8.69
CA LEU A 498 12.03 1.24 -7.55
C LEU A 498 13.28 2.01 -7.07
N PHE A 499 14.48 1.49 -7.36
CA PHE A 499 15.76 2.18 -7.11
C PHE A 499 15.86 3.55 -7.82
N LEU A 500 15.10 3.79 -8.89
CA LEU A 500 15.00 5.09 -9.58
C LEU A 500 14.27 6.16 -8.74
N ASN A 501 13.46 5.74 -7.76
CA ASN A 501 12.90 6.60 -6.73
C ASN A 501 13.85 6.62 -5.53
N GLU A 502 13.92 5.49 -4.82
CA GLU A 502 14.46 5.37 -3.46
C GLU A 502 15.99 5.53 -3.41
N GLY A 503 16.70 5.10 -4.46
CA GLY A 503 18.14 5.24 -4.57
C GLY A 503 18.56 6.70 -4.80
N PHE A 504 17.74 7.48 -5.51
CA PHE A 504 17.96 8.92 -5.65
C PHE A 504 17.55 9.67 -4.39
N ALA A 505 16.40 9.34 -3.80
CA ALA A 505 15.95 9.91 -2.53
C ALA A 505 16.95 9.64 -1.39
N THR A 506 17.61 8.48 -1.35
CA THR A 506 18.71 8.18 -0.41
C THR A 506 20.03 8.89 -0.75
N PHE A 507 20.27 9.21 -2.03
CA PHE A 507 21.54 9.79 -2.52
C PHE A 507 21.68 11.31 -2.24
N TRP A 508 20.57 12.05 -2.24
CA TRP A 508 20.58 13.51 -2.09
C TRP A 508 20.73 14.05 -0.64
N PRO A 509 20.10 13.47 0.41
CA PRO A 509 20.19 13.90 1.80
C PRO A 509 21.56 14.41 2.27
N PRO A 510 22.66 13.63 2.25
CA PRO A 510 23.97 14.13 2.68
C PRO A 510 24.50 15.33 1.88
N ARG A 511 24.16 15.42 0.58
CA ARG A 511 24.57 16.52 -0.31
C ARG A 511 23.79 17.79 0.02
N THR A 512 22.52 17.64 0.36
CA THR A 512 21.65 18.73 0.83
C THR A 512 21.98 19.16 2.25
N LEU A 513 22.29 18.24 3.18
CA LEU A 513 22.70 18.55 4.55
C LEU A 513 23.88 19.53 4.59
N ASN A 514 24.92 19.25 3.79
CA ASN A 514 26.09 20.12 3.65
C ASN A 514 25.77 21.48 2.97
N ALA A 515 24.63 21.61 2.29
CA ALA A 515 24.17 22.85 1.67
C ALA A 515 23.15 23.64 2.51
N THR A 516 22.38 22.97 3.38
CA THR A 516 21.30 23.58 4.18
C THR A 516 21.65 23.74 5.67
N LEU A 517 22.61 22.96 6.18
CA LEU A 517 23.09 22.99 7.57
C LEU A 517 24.62 22.74 7.60
N PRO A 518 25.43 23.62 6.98
CA PRO A 518 26.86 23.40 6.73
C PRO A 518 27.70 23.22 8.01
N GLU A 519 27.25 23.72 9.15
CA GLU A 519 27.87 23.46 10.46
C GLU A 519 27.88 21.96 10.84
N GLN A 520 26.98 21.16 10.25
CA GLN A 520 26.92 19.71 10.39
C GLN A 520 27.57 18.95 9.22
N GLY A 521 28.42 19.60 8.41
CA GLY A 521 29.10 18.97 7.26
C GLY A 521 29.91 17.71 7.58
N ASN A 522 30.30 17.48 8.85
CA ASN A 522 30.90 16.21 9.28
C ASN A 522 29.89 15.06 9.35
N ILE A 523 28.63 15.33 9.75
CA ILE A 523 27.54 14.35 9.71
C ILE A 523 27.22 14.01 8.26
N ALA A 524 27.21 14.99 7.35
CA ALA A 524 27.05 14.75 5.91
C ALA A 524 28.09 13.77 5.35
N LYS A 525 29.37 13.90 5.75
CA LYS A 525 30.43 12.93 5.40
C LYS A 525 30.20 11.55 6.01
N GLN A 526 29.79 11.49 7.28
CA GLN A 526 29.44 10.24 7.96
C GLN A 526 28.25 9.54 7.27
N ARG A 527 27.25 10.28 6.78
CA ARG A 527 26.12 9.75 6.02
C ARG A 527 26.56 9.17 4.66
N ILE A 528 27.46 9.83 3.93
CA ILE A 528 28.05 9.29 2.68
C ILE A 528 28.73 7.94 2.95
N PHE A 529 29.58 7.89 3.99
CA PHE A 529 30.23 6.65 4.42
C PHE A 529 29.22 5.56 4.81
N ALA A 530 28.21 5.90 5.62
CA ALA A 530 27.20 4.95 6.09
C ALA A 530 26.34 4.38 4.95
N ILE A 531 25.99 5.18 3.95
CA ILE A 531 25.25 4.72 2.76
C ILE A 531 26.07 3.70 1.97
N HIS A 532 27.37 3.96 1.75
CA HIS A 532 28.27 3.04 1.08
C HIS A 532 28.45 1.73 1.86
N GLU A 533 28.88 1.82 3.12
CA GLU A 533 29.20 0.66 3.96
C GLU A 533 27.95 -0.22 4.21
N THR A 534 26.76 0.38 4.35
CA THR A 534 25.49 -0.38 4.49
C THR A 534 25.13 -1.11 3.20
N GLY A 535 25.29 -0.46 2.04
CA GLY A 535 25.06 -1.09 0.74
C GLY A 535 26.04 -2.23 0.46
N ILE A 536 27.31 -2.06 0.84
CA ILE A 536 28.37 -3.05 0.63
C ILE A 536 28.24 -4.25 1.57
N ARG A 537 28.00 -4.05 2.88
CA ARG A 537 27.75 -5.15 3.84
C ARG A 537 26.55 -6.01 3.47
N PHE A 538 25.56 -5.42 2.82
CA PHE A 538 24.40 -6.15 2.33
C PHE A 538 24.74 -7.10 1.17
N ASP A 539 25.64 -6.69 0.28
CA ASP A 539 26.07 -7.49 -0.88
C ASP A 539 27.12 -8.57 -0.54
N ASP A 540 27.84 -8.40 0.55
CA ASP A 540 28.77 -9.39 1.13
C ASP A 540 28.03 -10.66 1.63
N ASN A 541 26.79 -10.49 2.13
CA ASN A 541 25.99 -11.60 2.64
C ASN A 541 25.13 -12.26 1.56
N ALA A 542 25.65 -13.33 0.94
CA ALA A 542 24.98 -14.15 -0.08
C ALA A 542 23.54 -14.61 0.27
N ASN A 543 23.17 -14.69 1.56
CA ASN A 543 21.84 -15.11 2.00
C ASN A 543 20.77 -14.01 1.92
N SER A 544 21.18 -12.74 1.85
CA SER A 544 20.29 -11.57 1.87
C SER A 544 20.54 -10.57 0.74
N ALA A 545 21.75 -10.55 0.17
CA ALA A 545 22.12 -9.76 -0.99
C ALA A 545 21.12 -9.95 -2.14
N HIS A 546 20.94 -8.93 -2.98
CA HIS A 546 20.30 -9.09 -4.29
C HIS A 546 20.61 -7.90 -5.22
N PRO A 547 20.30 -8.01 -6.53
CA PRO A 547 20.33 -6.89 -7.45
C PRO A 547 19.40 -5.75 -7.00
N VAL A 548 19.69 -4.52 -7.43
CA VAL A 548 18.76 -3.39 -7.26
C VAL A 548 17.65 -3.41 -8.32
N VAL A 549 17.89 -4.10 -9.44
CA VAL A 549 16.87 -4.52 -10.41
C VAL A 549 16.70 -6.04 -10.31
N PRO A 550 15.79 -6.55 -9.47
CA PRO A 550 15.56 -7.99 -9.34
C PRO A 550 14.95 -8.59 -10.61
N SER A 551 15.18 -9.89 -10.83
CA SER A 551 14.43 -10.63 -11.85
C SER A 551 12.94 -10.69 -11.49
N ASN A 552 12.07 -10.87 -12.49
CA ASN A 552 10.63 -11.05 -12.25
C ASN A 552 10.32 -12.27 -11.34
N GLU A 553 11.16 -13.30 -11.32
CA GLU A 553 11.02 -14.43 -10.41
C GLU A 553 11.34 -14.01 -8.96
N LEU A 554 12.45 -13.32 -8.76
CA LEU A 554 12.87 -12.82 -7.44
C LEU A 554 11.87 -11.80 -6.88
N PHE A 555 11.43 -10.84 -7.69
CA PHE A 555 10.46 -9.82 -7.29
C PHE A 555 9.10 -10.39 -6.85
N ASN A 556 8.66 -11.50 -7.46
CA ASN A 556 7.40 -12.16 -7.10
C ASN A 556 7.54 -13.19 -5.97
N ASN A 557 8.74 -13.37 -5.38
CA ASN A 557 8.94 -14.23 -4.23
C ASN A 557 8.28 -13.60 -2.98
N PRO A 558 7.41 -14.31 -2.23
CA PRO A 558 6.75 -13.76 -1.03
C PRO A 558 7.70 -13.27 0.07
N ASN A 559 8.96 -13.72 0.07
CA ASN A 559 9.99 -13.29 1.03
C ASN A 559 10.85 -12.12 0.50
N TYR A 560 10.61 -11.62 -0.72
CA TYR A 560 11.36 -10.49 -1.28
C TYR A 560 10.96 -9.18 -0.59
N ASN A 561 11.92 -8.51 0.03
CA ASN A 561 11.67 -7.18 0.59
C ASN A 561 11.89 -6.09 -0.47
N THR A 562 10.81 -5.70 -1.13
CA THR A 562 10.80 -4.59 -2.11
C THR A 562 11.36 -3.29 -1.55
N PHE A 563 11.11 -2.99 -0.27
CA PHE A 563 11.60 -1.80 0.42
C PHE A 563 12.74 -2.21 1.38
N GLY A 564 13.87 -2.61 0.78
CA GLY A 564 15.03 -3.15 1.48
C GLY A 564 16.35 -2.48 1.07
N VAL A 565 17.44 -2.86 1.74
CA VAL A 565 18.78 -2.21 1.63
C VAL A 565 19.29 -2.08 0.19
N ALA A 566 18.87 -2.98 -0.71
CA ALA A 566 19.14 -2.91 -2.14
C ALA A 566 18.64 -1.60 -2.80
N VAL A 567 17.38 -1.22 -2.58
CA VAL A 567 16.75 -0.08 -3.31
C VAL A 567 17.07 1.28 -2.72
N TYR A 568 17.47 1.33 -1.44
CA TYR A 568 17.95 2.55 -0.77
C TYR A 568 19.48 2.67 -0.86
N TYR A 569 20.22 1.97 0.02
CA TYR A 569 21.64 2.21 0.25
C TYR A 569 22.56 1.68 -0.85
N LYS A 570 22.36 0.43 -1.33
CA LYS A 570 23.13 -0.12 -2.46
C LYS A 570 22.89 0.73 -3.72
N ALA A 571 21.64 1.06 -4.01
CA ALA A 571 21.27 1.93 -5.12
C ALA A 571 21.94 3.31 -5.03
N ALA A 572 21.88 4.00 -3.89
CA ALA A 572 22.52 5.30 -3.70
C ALA A 572 24.06 5.24 -3.85
N SER A 573 24.69 4.16 -3.39
CA SER A 573 26.13 3.92 -3.57
C SER A 573 26.49 3.64 -5.06
N ILE A 574 25.64 2.92 -5.78
CA ILE A 574 25.76 2.72 -7.25
C ILE A 574 25.54 4.05 -8.01
N ILE A 575 24.61 4.91 -7.57
CA ILE A 575 24.38 6.24 -8.16
C ILE A 575 25.58 7.17 -7.87
N ALA A 576 26.20 7.09 -6.69
CA ALA A 576 27.46 7.76 -6.40
C ALA A 576 28.60 7.28 -7.32
N THR A 577 28.67 5.97 -7.57
CA THR A 577 29.64 5.36 -8.50
C THR A 577 29.51 5.93 -9.91
N LEU A 578 28.27 6.11 -10.40
CA LEU A 578 28.02 6.74 -11.69
C LEU A 578 28.45 8.22 -11.71
N ARG A 579 28.10 9.00 -10.66
CA ARG A 579 28.52 10.40 -10.53
C ARG A 579 30.04 10.54 -10.57
N ASN A 580 30.78 9.65 -9.90
CA ASN A 580 32.24 9.66 -9.80
C ASN A 580 32.92 9.71 -11.19
N VAL A 581 32.37 8.99 -12.19
CA VAL A 581 32.92 8.89 -13.55
C VAL A 581 32.95 10.23 -14.29
N PHE A 582 31.97 11.10 -14.07
CA PHE A 582 31.87 12.37 -14.78
C PHE A 582 32.91 13.40 -14.32
N GLY A 583 33.60 13.17 -13.19
CA GLY A 583 34.71 13.96 -12.68
C GLY A 583 34.35 15.38 -12.20
N ASN A 584 33.22 15.91 -12.64
CA ASN A 584 32.54 17.06 -12.04
C ASN A 584 31.04 16.75 -11.91
N ASP A 585 30.47 17.24 -10.82
CA ASP A 585 29.04 17.15 -10.48
C ASP A 585 28.12 17.72 -11.57
N THR A 586 28.51 18.83 -12.21
CA THR A 586 27.71 19.55 -13.21
C THR A 586 27.28 18.67 -14.38
N ALA A 587 28.18 17.84 -14.92
CA ALA A 587 27.86 16.97 -16.04
C ALA A 587 26.92 15.81 -15.64
N PHE A 588 27.10 15.25 -14.44
CA PHE A 588 26.18 14.23 -13.92
C PHE A 588 24.77 14.82 -13.71
N TYR A 589 24.66 16.00 -13.10
CA TYR A 589 23.36 16.67 -12.90
C TYR A 589 22.72 17.16 -14.21
N GLN A 590 23.49 17.53 -15.23
CA GLN A 590 22.97 17.75 -16.58
C GLN A 590 22.38 16.47 -17.20
N GLY A 591 22.95 15.30 -16.92
CA GLY A 591 22.37 14.00 -17.28
C GLY A 591 21.03 13.73 -16.60
N LEU A 592 20.90 14.09 -15.31
CA LEU A 592 19.63 14.00 -14.57
C LEU A 592 18.59 15.01 -15.08
N SER A 593 19.01 16.23 -15.43
CA SER A 593 18.14 17.23 -16.06
C SER A 593 17.58 16.73 -17.40
N GLN A 594 18.43 16.16 -18.25
CA GLN A 594 17.99 15.56 -19.52
C GLN A 594 17.04 14.38 -19.29
N TYR A 595 17.27 13.54 -18.28
CA TYR A 595 16.38 12.44 -17.89
C TYR A 595 15.00 12.96 -17.49
N GLN A 596 14.93 13.92 -16.56
CA GLN A 596 13.69 14.56 -16.12
C GLN A 596 12.94 15.21 -17.29
N GLN A 597 13.61 16.00 -18.12
CA GLN A 597 13.01 16.62 -19.30
C GLN A 597 12.50 15.60 -20.34
N SER A 598 13.09 14.41 -20.41
CA SER A 598 12.69 13.36 -21.37
C SER A 598 11.54 12.48 -20.90
N HIS A 599 11.29 12.43 -19.58
CA HIS A 599 10.33 11.50 -18.97
C HIS A 599 9.29 12.17 -18.04
N ALA A 600 9.28 13.51 -17.93
CA ALA A 600 8.35 14.25 -17.07
C ALA A 600 6.87 13.90 -17.31
N LEU A 601 6.11 13.74 -16.22
CA LEU A 601 4.69 13.33 -16.20
C LEU A 601 4.45 11.95 -16.86
N SER A 602 5.46 11.10 -16.84
CA SER A 602 5.50 9.77 -17.45
C SER A 602 6.42 8.84 -16.64
N ASN A 603 6.45 7.56 -17.03
CA ASN A 603 7.31 6.55 -16.42
C ASN A 603 8.68 6.42 -17.12
N SER A 604 9.63 5.77 -16.45
CA SER A 604 10.91 5.31 -17.04
C SER A 604 11.42 3.99 -16.45
N ASP A 605 12.24 3.29 -17.22
CA ASP A 605 13.09 2.18 -16.81
C ASP A 605 14.53 2.67 -16.55
N ASP A 606 15.45 1.76 -16.19
CA ASP A 606 16.86 2.11 -16.00
C ASP A 606 17.56 2.51 -17.31
N LEU A 607 17.13 1.95 -18.44
CA LEU A 607 17.63 2.28 -19.77
C LEU A 607 17.36 3.73 -20.15
N GLY A 608 16.23 4.32 -19.76
CA GLY A 608 15.92 5.75 -19.93
C GLY A 608 16.90 6.66 -19.20
N LEU A 609 17.29 6.30 -17.97
CA LEU A 609 18.33 6.99 -17.21
C LEU A 609 19.70 6.84 -17.89
N TRP A 610 20.12 5.62 -18.24
CA TRP A 610 21.42 5.39 -18.88
C TRP A 610 21.53 6.06 -20.24
N LYS A 611 20.44 6.13 -21.02
CA LYS A 611 20.37 6.87 -22.29
C LYS A 611 20.66 8.36 -22.10
N SER A 612 20.14 8.95 -21.03
CA SER A 612 20.34 10.37 -20.69
C SER A 612 21.78 10.64 -20.22
N MET A 613 22.38 9.68 -19.51
CA MET A 613 23.79 9.71 -19.11
C MET A 613 24.75 9.54 -20.30
N ASN A 614 24.42 8.64 -21.24
CA ASN A 614 25.15 8.50 -22.51
C ASN A 614 25.08 9.79 -23.35
N TRP A 615 23.94 10.49 -23.33
CA TRP A 615 23.80 11.78 -24.03
C TRP A 615 24.75 12.84 -23.47
N VAL A 616 24.81 13.05 -22.15
CA VAL A 616 25.69 14.08 -21.57
C VAL A 616 27.17 13.68 -21.67
N ALA A 617 27.50 12.39 -21.53
CA ALA A 617 28.83 11.86 -21.82
C ALA A 617 29.28 12.17 -23.26
N GLN A 618 28.37 12.11 -24.24
CA GLN A 618 28.63 12.47 -25.63
C GLN A 618 28.82 13.98 -25.83
N GLN A 619 28.14 14.84 -25.06
CA GLN A 619 28.34 16.30 -25.10
C GLN A 619 29.72 16.71 -24.55
N ILE A 620 30.03 16.31 -23.31
CA ILE A 620 31.27 16.72 -22.63
C ILE A 620 32.49 15.83 -22.95
N LYS A 621 32.27 14.75 -23.73
CA LYS A 621 33.27 13.78 -24.19
C LYS A 621 33.94 12.99 -23.06
N THR A 622 33.17 12.62 -22.05
CA THR A 622 33.60 11.73 -20.95
C THR A 622 34.20 10.44 -21.52
N LYS A 623 35.36 10.04 -20.99
CA LYS A 623 36.10 8.86 -21.46
C LYS A 623 35.79 7.62 -20.65
N ASP A 624 35.68 6.49 -21.34
CA ASP A 624 35.58 5.16 -20.73
C ASP A 624 36.94 4.46 -20.59
N TRP A 625 36.89 3.25 -20.04
CA TRP A 625 38.00 2.30 -19.90
C TRP A 625 38.65 1.87 -21.23
N MET A 626 38.02 2.15 -22.38
CA MET A 626 38.56 1.92 -23.74
C MET A 626 39.00 3.23 -24.42
N ASN A 627 39.06 4.36 -23.70
CA ASN A 627 39.28 5.70 -24.23
C ASN A 627 38.29 6.09 -25.36
N SER A 628 37.11 5.48 -25.36
CA SER A 628 35.95 5.84 -26.18
C SER A 628 35.02 6.80 -25.41
N ILE A 629 33.85 7.14 -25.95
CA ILE A 629 32.83 7.94 -25.24
C ILE A 629 32.10 7.02 -24.25
N LEU A 630 31.90 7.50 -23.01
CA LEU A 630 31.29 6.70 -21.94
C LEU A 630 29.94 6.09 -22.33
N ASN A 631 29.91 4.76 -22.41
CA ASN A 631 28.71 3.95 -22.46
C ASN A 631 28.30 3.56 -21.03
N SER A 632 27.56 4.46 -20.39
CA SER A 632 26.98 4.30 -19.05
C SER A 632 26.14 3.04 -18.95
N THR A 633 25.35 2.71 -19.98
CA THR A 633 24.54 1.47 -20.01
C THR A 633 25.41 0.23 -19.82
N LYS A 634 26.50 0.11 -20.59
CA LYS A 634 27.42 -1.05 -20.48
C LYS A 634 28.15 -1.11 -19.14
N MET A 635 28.39 0.04 -18.49
CA MET A 635 29.01 0.13 -17.18
C MET A 635 28.06 -0.21 -16.03
N MET A 636 26.80 0.26 -16.10
CA MET A 636 25.86 0.20 -14.99
C MET A 636 25.09 -1.12 -14.90
N LEU A 637 24.75 -1.76 -16.02
CA LEU A 637 23.99 -3.02 -16.00
C LEU A 637 24.65 -4.12 -15.13
N PRO A 638 25.98 -4.35 -15.17
CA PRO A 638 26.62 -5.30 -14.26
C PRO A 638 26.52 -4.91 -12.77
N LEU A 639 26.40 -3.61 -12.43
CA LEU A 639 26.22 -3.16 -11.04
C LEU A 639 24.76 -3.30 -10.59
N THR A 640 23.78 -3.05 -11.47
CA THR A 640 22.36 -3.04 -11.08
C THR A 640 21.67 -4.40 -11.13
N TYR A 641 22.09 -5.31 -12.02
CA TYR A 641 21.48 -6.63 -12.23
C TYR A 641 22.22 -7.79 -11.53
N GLN A 642 23.33 -7.56 -10.83
CA GLN A 642 24.08 -8.61 -10.13
C GLN A 642 23.87 -8.61 -8.61
N TRP A 643 23.97 -9.83 -8.06
CA TRP A 643 24.21 -10.10 -6.65
C TRP A 643 25.68 -9.79 -6.33
N SER A 644 25.99 -9.41 -5.08
CA SER A 644 27.33 -8.98 -4.66
C SER A 644 27.81 -7.68 -5.34
N ALA A 645 28.75 -7.03 -4.68
CA ALA A 645 29.59 -5.98 -5.23
C ALA A 645 31.00 -6.54 -5.55
N PRO A 646 31.81 -5.81 -6.34
CA PRO A 646 33.20 -6.18 -6.59
C PRO A 646 34.12 -5.96 -5.37
N GLU A 647 34.90 -6.98 -5.03
CA GLU A 647 36.19 -6.85 -4.36
C GLU A 647 37.25 -6.47 -5.40
N ILE A 648 38.10 -5.49 -5.10
CA ILE A 648 39.33 -5.23 -5.87
C ILE A 648 40.57 -5.57 -5.03
N SER A 649 41.29 -6.62 -5.42
CA SER A 649 42.56 -6.99 -4.80
C SER A 649 43.76 -6.33 -5.48
N VAL A 650 44.60 -5.66 -4.69
CA VAL A 650 45.76 -4.83 -5.08
C VAL A 650 47.06 -5.51 -4.67
N THR A 651 47.87 -5.91 -5.65
CA THR A 651 49.16 -6.59 -5.43
C THR A 651 50.32 -5.75 -5.98
N SER A 652 51.38 -5.57 -5.19
CA SER A 652 52.57 -4.83 -5.60
C SER A 652 53.53 -5.69 -6.43
N ASN A 653 53.88 -5.22 -7.62
CA ASN A 653 54.96 -5.77 -8.45
C ASN A 653 56.30 -5.04 -8.20
N GLY A 654 56.43 -4.39 -7.03
CA GLY A 654 57.54 -3.47 -6.73
C GLY A 654 57.56 -2.29 -7.70
N MET A 655 58.74 -1.95 -8.23
CA MET A 655 58.92 -0.81 -9.16
C MET A 655 58.16 -0.97 -10.50
N ASN A 656 57.62 -2.16 -10.81
CA ASN A 656 56.81 -2.39 -12.00
C ASN A 656 55.35 -1.91 -11.86
N GLY A 657 54.93 -1.44 -10.68
CA GLY A 657 53.58 -0.95 -10.42
C GLY A 657 52.71 -1.96 -9.67
N PHE A 658 51.40 -1.82 -9.76
CA PHE A 658 50.44 -2.65 -9.03
C PHE A 658 49.54 -3.42 -10.01
N THR A 659 49.29 -4.69 -9.70
CA THR A 659 48.27 -5.51 -10.35
C THR A 659 46.96 -5.32 -9.61
N LEU A 660 45.88 -5.09 -10.34
CA LEU A 660 44.51 -5.07 -9.83
C LEU A 660 43.77 -6.30 -10.35
N THR A 661 43.07 -7.01 -9.48
CA THR A 661 42.17 -8.13 -9.81
C THR A 661 40.78 -7.85 -9.28
N GLN A 662 39.74 -8.52 -9.81
CA GLN A 662 38.36 -8.37 -9.32
C GLN A 662 37.65 -9.71 -9.08
N ASN A 663 36.95 -9.80 -7.95
CA ASN A 663 36.12 -10.93 -7.52
C ASN A 663 34.76 -10.43 -7.01
N PRO A 664 33.72 -11.28 -6.91
CA PRO A 664 32.61 -10.98 -5.99
C PRO A 664 33.11 -11.01 -4.53
N LEU A 665 32.59 -10.12 -3.67
CA LEU A 665 32.78 -10.20 -2.21
C LEU A 665 32.22 -11.52 -1.66
N ALA A 666 30.94 -11.77 -1.93
CA ALA A 666 30.29 -13.01 -1.53
C ALA A 666 30.89 -14.21 -2.28
N PRO A 667 31.19 -15.34 -1.60
CA PRO A 667 31.84 -16.50 -2.22
C PRO A 667 31.10 -16.99 -3.47
N ARG A 668 31.81 -17.07 -4.61
CA ARG A 668 31.22 -17.31 -5.94
C ARG A 668 30.27 -18.51 -6.00
N ASP A 669 30.62 -19.61 -5.32
CA ASP A 669 29.83 -20.86 -5.31
C ASP A 669 28.55 -20.79 -4.46
N SER A 670 28.38 -19.71 -3.68
CA SER A 670 27.15 -19.39 -2.94
C SER A 670 26.20 -18.46 -3.69
N LEU A 671 26.62 -17.91 -4.84
CA LEU A 671 25.85 -16.96 -5.63
C LEU A 671 25.09 -17.65 -6.79
N PRO A 672 23.96 -17.07 -7.26
CA PRO A 672 23.23 -17.55 -8.44
C PRO A 672 24.05 -17.46 -9.75
N THR A 673 23.48 -17.92 -10.86
CA THR A 673 24.05 -17.67 -12.19
C THR A 673 23.86 -16.20 -12.60
N SER A 674 24.91 -15.56 -13.13
CA SER A 674 24.88 -14.19 -13.65
C SER A 674 25.28 -14.14 -15.13
N ASP A 675 24.52 -13.42 -15.94
CA ASP A 675 24.82 -13.14 -17.36
C ASP A 675 26.12 -12.33 -17.56
N TYR A 676 26.57 -11.61 -16.53
CA TYR A 676 27.84 -10.86 -16.51
C TYR A 676 28.97 -11.64 -15.80
N ASN A 677 28.71 -12.88 -15.37
CA ASN A 677 29.69 -13.82 -14.81
C ASN A 677 30.51 -13.25 -13.62
N TYR A 678 29.89 -12.42 -12.78
CA TYR A 678 30.54 -11.73 -11.65
C TYR A 678 31.83 -11.00 -12.06
N GLN A 679 31.69 -10.23 -13.14
CA GLN A 679 32.66 -9.22 -13.57
C GLN A 679 31.93 -7.89 -13.71
N TRP A 680 32.61 -6.81 -13.32
CA TRP A 680 32.12 -5.44 -13.36
C TRP A 680 33.10 -4.55 -14.14
N ILE A 681 32.66 -3.32 -14.41
CA ILE A 681 33.45 -2.27 -15.02
C ILE A 681 33.50 -1.14 -14.00
N VAL A 682 34.56 -1.12 -13.20
CA VAL A 682 34.57 -0.41 -11.92
C VAL A 682 35.45 0.85 -12.01
N PRO A 683 34.87 2.06 -11.90
CA PRO A 683 35.63 3.31 -11.91
C PRO A 683 36.19 3.63 -10.52
N PHE A 684 37.43 4.12 -10.45
CA PHE A 684 38.05 4.55 -9.19
C PHE A 684 38.77 5.89 -9.32
N LYS A 685 38.52 6.80 -8.37
CA LYS A 685 39.53 7.80 -8.00
C LYS A 685 40.72 7.08 -7.34
N THR A 686 41.92 7.62 -7.53
CA THR A 686 43.12 7.23 -6.80
C THR A 686 43.70 8.45 -6.08
N LEU A 687 43.90 8.34 -4.77
CA LEU A 687 44.63 9.32 -3.98
C LEU A 687 46.11 8.93 -3.98
N SER A 688 46.95 9.75 -4.62
CA SER A 688 48.40 9.53 -4.75
C SER A 688 49.19 10.70 -4.15
N PRO A 689 50.35 10.47 -3.52
CA PRO A 689 51.16 11.55 -2.94
C PRO A 689 51.80 12.45 -4.02
N GLY A 690 51.34 13.69 -4.12
CA GLY A 690 51.90 14.71 -5.03
C GLY A 690 50.82 15.58 -5.70
N PRO A 691 51.21 16.48 -6.63
CA PRO A 691 50.29 17.38 -7.33
C PRO A 691 49.52 16.67 -8.47
N VAL A 692 49.11 15.42 -8.25
CA VAL A 692 48.35 14.62 -9.21
C VAL A 692 46.86 14.93 -9.05
N LYS A 693 46.24 15.52 -10.07
CA LYS A 693 44.77 15.64 -10.13
C LYS A 693 44.16 14.24 -10.11
N SER A 694 43.17 14.01 -9.26
CA SER A 694 42.42 12.76 -9.22
C SER A 694 41.85 12.44 -10.60
N THR A 695 42.30 11.35 -11.20
CA THR A 695 41.80 10.84 -12.48
C THR A 695 41.08 9.52 -12.24
N VAL A 696 40.00 9.29 -13.00
CA VAL A 696 39.25 8.04 -12.95
C VAL A 696 40.08 6.95 -13.62
N GLN A 697 40.58 6.03 -12.80
CA GLN A 697 41.14 4.75 -13.20
C GLN A 697 40.02 3.72 -13.33
N TRP A 698 40.29 2.60 -14.00
CA TRP A 698 39.29 1.58 -14.30
C TRP A 698 39.82 0.18 -14.00
N VAL A 699 39.04 -0.62 -13.29
CA VAL A 699 39.19 -2.09 -13.30
C VAL A 699 38.15 -2.66 -14.25
N TYR A 700 38.61 -3.33 -15.30
CA TYR A 700 37.76 -3.92 -16.32
C TYR A 700 38.41 -5.20 -16.87
N ASN A 701 37.59 -6.23 -17.07
CA ASN A 701 38.04 -7.63 -17.11
C ASN A 701 38.72 -8.05 -15.78
N SER A 702 39.19 -9.29 -15.71
CA SER A 702 39.66 -9.91 -14.47
C SER A 702 41.01 -9.39 -13.95
N ILE A 703 41.78 -8.68 -14.78
CA ILE A 703 43.09 -8.11 -14.44
C ILE A 703 43.19 -6.69 -15.04
N SER A 704 43.74 -5.75 -14.27
CA SER A 704 44.11 -4.39 -14.68
C SER A 704 45.42 -3.98 -13.98
N SER A 705 46.00 -2.83 -14.29
CA SER A 705 47.31 -2.42 -13.74
C SER A 705 47.43 -0.92 -13.49
N LEU A 706 48.05 -0.53 -12.38
CA LEU A 706 48.42 0.86 -12.07
C LEU A 706 49.95 1.07 -12.12
N PRO A 707 50.43 2.27 -12.48
CA PRO A 707 51.85 2.61 -12.39
C PRO A 707 52.35 2.61 -10.95
N TYR A 708 53.67 2.46 -10.78
CA TYR A 708 54.32 2.54 -9.46
C TYR A 708 54.23 3.94 -8.85
N SER A 709 53.87 4.01 -7.57
CA SER A 709 53.98 5.19 -6.71
C SER A 709 54.51 4.78 -5.34
N ASN A 710 55.08 5.74 -4.60
CA ASN A 710 55.46 5.56 -3.20
C ASN A 710 55.15 6.85 -2.41
N PRO A 711 54.35 6.79 -1.33
CA PRO A 711 53.50 5.68 -0.91
C PRO A 711 52.55 5.09 -1.96
N THR A 712 52.02 3.91 -1.63
CA THR A 712 50.99 3.17 -2.39
C THR A 712 49.76 4.06 -2.64
N PRO A 713 49.12 3.97 -3.83
CA PRO A 713 47.93 4.75 -4.13
C PRO A 713 46.73 4.19 -3.38
N ILE A 714 45.94 5.05 -2.73
CA ILE A 714 44.68 4.64 -2.11
C ILE A 714 43.58 4.69 -3.18
N LEU A 715 42.99 3.54 -3.48
CA LEU A 715 41.81 3.41 -4.33
C LEU A 715 40.54 3.68 -3.48
N ASN A 716 39.47 4.09 -4.16
CA ASN A 716 38.17 4.43 -3.56
C ASN A 716 38.21 5.45 -2.40
N PRO A 717 38.92 6.59 -2.52
CA PRO A 717 38.78 7.67 -1.56
C PRO A 717 37.35 8.22 -1.55
N GLU A 718 36.95 8.83 -0.43
CA GLU A 718 35.65 9.48 -0.23
C GLU A 718 34.41 8.54 -0.34
N ALA A 719 34.61 7.21 -0.37
CA ALA A 719 33.56 6.18 -0.49
C ALA A 719 32.65 6.32 -1.73
N GLU A 720 33.16 6.92 -2.81
CA GLU A 720 32.35 7.25 -3.99
C GLU A 720 32.16 6.11 -5.01
N THR A 721 32.82 4.96 -4.84
CA THR A 721 32.64 3.77 -5.70
C THR A 721 32.14 2.57 -4.89
N HIS A 722 31.12 1.88 -5.40
CA HIS A 722 30.51 0.69 -4.81
C HIS A 722 31.38 -0.56 -5.00
N ALA A 723 32.45 -0.64 -4.21
CA ALA A 723 33.43 -1.73 -4.14
C ALA A 723 34.17 -1.68 -2.78
N ARG A 724 34.78 -2.80 -2.35
CA ARG A 724 35.86 -2.80 -1.34
C ARG A 724 37.23 -2.98 -2.01
N VAL A 725 38.30 -2.60 -1.32
CA VAL A 725 39.68 -2.73 -1.79
C VAL A 725 40.54 -3.52 -0.80
N LEU A 726 40.98 -4.70 -1.21
CA LEU A 726 41.93 -5.55 -0.49
C LEU A 726 43.36 -5.20 -0.93
N TYR A 727 44.25 -4.88 0.01
CA TYR A 727 45.66 -4.57 -0.28
C TYR A 727 46.57 -5.70 0.23
N ASP A 728 47.62 -6.04 -0.52
CA ASP A 728 48.67 -6.93 -0.02
C ASP A 728 49.48 -6.30 1.12
N ASP A 729 50.19 -7.13 1.91
CA ASP A 729 50.95 -6.70 3.09
C ASP A 729 51.90 -5.52 2.80
N ALA A 730 52.54 -5.52 1.63
CA ALA A 730 53.48 -4.49 1.22
C ALA A 730 52.78 -3.15 0.92
N SER A 731 51.66 -3.21 0.20
CA SER A 731 50.82 -2.07 -0.14
C SER A 731 50.16 -1.49 1.11
N TRP A 732 49.63 -2.34 2.00
CA TRP A 732 49.03 -1.95 3.27
C TRP A 732 50.06 -1.34 4.23
N ALA A 733 51.25 -1.93 4.37
CA ALA A 733 52.32 -1.37 5.20
C ALA A 733 52.76 0.05 4.74
N SER A 734 52.70 0.33 3.43
CA SER A 734 52.94 1.67 2.88
C SER A 734 51.84 2.67 3.27
N ILE A 735 50.57 2.29 3.16
CA ILE A 735 49.43 3.13 3.56
C ILE A 735 49.46 3.39 5.07
N TYR A 736 49.68 2.35 5.88
CA TYR A 736 49.82 2.43 7.33
C TYR A 736 50.99 3.33 7.78
N THR A 737 52.10 3.31 7.03
CA THR A 737 53.24 4.23 7.27
C THR A 737 52.85 5.68 7.02
N THR A 738 52.05 5.96 5.98
CA THR A 738 51.53 7.30 5.68
C THR A 738 50.61 7.79 6.80
N LEU A 739 49.64 6.96 7.21
CA LEU A 739 48.72 7.25 8.32
C LEU A 739 49.46 7.52 9.65
N LYS A 740 50.55 6.80 9.91
CA LYS A 740 51.43 7.03 11.08
C LYS A 740 52.23 8.33 11.02
N GLN A 741 52.62 8.79 9.83
CA GLN A 741 53.38 10.02 9.67
C GLN A 741 52.48 11.26 9.75
N ASN A 742 51.31 11.23 9.12
CA ASN A 742 50.32 12.29 9.19
C ASN A 742 48.91 11.74 8.98
N LEU A 743 48.19 11.49 10.07
CA LEU A 743 46.81 11.00 10.01
C LEU A 743 45.88 11.94 9.21
N THR A 744 46.15 13.24 9.21
CA THR A 744 45.35 14.26 8.49
C THR A 744 45.75 14.48 7.03
N SER A 745 46.69 13.71 6.46
CA SER A 745 46.99 13.77 5.02
C SER A 745 46.00 12.98 4.15
N ILE A 746 45.07 12.25 4.77
CA ILE A 746 43.99 11.48 4.15
C ILE A 746 42.70 11.89 4.88
N ASP A 747 41.59 12.08 4.17
CA ASP A 747 40.32 12.55 4.74
C ASP A 747 39.62 11.50 5.62
N GLU A 748 38.71 11.94 6.49
CA GLU A 748 37.97 11.08 7.43
C GLU A 748 37.16 9.95 6.79
N VAL A 749 36.60 10.14 5.59
CA VAL A 749 35.81 9.09 4.92
C VAL A 749 36.74 8.02 4.36
N THR A 750 37.83 8.41 3.71
CA THR A 750 38.86 7.48 3.24
C THR A 750 39.54 6.74 4.40
N ARG A 751 39.78 7.40 5.55
CA ARG A 751 40.29 6.72 6.75
C ARG A 751 39.29 5.72 7.34
N ALA A 752 38.00 6.04 7.33
CA ALA A 752 36.95 5.11 7.75
C ALA A 752 36.82 3.92 6.80
N MET A 753 36.92 4.14 5.49
CA MET A 753 36.91 3.08 4.47
C MET A 753 38.09 2.11 4.62
N LEU A 754 39.31 2.62 4.76
CA LEU A 754 40.49 1.77 4.99
C LEU A 754 40.33 0.88 6.24
N LEU A 755 39.72 1.40 7.31
CA LEU A 755 39.42 0.62 8.50
C LEU A 755 38.29 -0.41 8.26
N ALA A 756 37.21 -0.04 7.59
CA ALA A 756 36.07 -0.91 7.33
C ALA A 756 36.43 -2.08 6.40
N ASP A 757 37.16 -1.81 5.32
CA ASP A 757 37.65 -2.83 4.39
C ASP A 757 38.64 -3.78 5.11
N SER A 758 39.61 -3.25 5.85
CA SER A 758 40.56 -4.09 6.61
C SER A 758 39.90 -4.93 7.71
N TRP A 759 38.74 -4.53 8.23
CA TRP A 759 37.96 -5.36 9.15
C TRP A 759 37.16 -6.45 8.42
N ALA A 760 36.49 -6.12 7.32
CA ALA A 760 35.71 -7.08 6.53
C ALA A 760 36.55 -8.27 6.05
N PHE A 761 37.76 -8.01 5.54
CA PHE A 761 38.68 -9.08 5.10
C PHE A 761 39.31 -9.89 6.26
N VAL A 762 39.11 -9.49 7.52
CA VAL A 762 39.48 -10.27 8.71
C VAL A 762 38.31 -11.10 9.24
N GLU A 763 37.05 -10.68 9.00
CA GLU A 763 35.85 -11.48 9.33
C GLU A 763 35.64 -12.68 8.37
N LEU A 764 36.40 -12.74 7.26
CA LEU A 764 36.32 -13.76 6.20
C LEU A 764 37.41 -14.87 6.30
N VAL A 765 38.23 -14.90 7.35
CA VAL A 765 39.40 -15.82 7.53
C VAL A 765 39.32 -16.66 8.80
#